data_AF-E6PXS3-F1
#
_entry.id   AF-E6PXS3-F1
#
_cell.length_a   1.000
_cell.length_b   1.000
_cell.length_c   1.000
_cell.angle_alpha   90.00
_cell.angle_beta   90.00
_cell.angle_gamma   90.00
#
_symmetry.space_group_name_H-M   'P 1'
#
loop_
_entity.id
_entity.type
_entity.pdbx_description
1 polymer ?
#
loop_
_entity_poly.entity_id
_entity_poly.type
_entity_poly.pdbx_seq_one_letter_code
_entity_poly.pdbx_strand_id
1 'polypeptide(L)'
;MSFEAEFFGPGNRLRWEAIQANSLSPEIQQRLGPFLEDLRRNPQVLALPCVRDDGRVQWYVVCQSPRATRVARDEVRAFLGPTYSDFDGKPKPLDPSDPVEAAILAKYGENAFRLAIGNRQILDAARERLRLMIQVQAERPTRYAKRIRAVGRILRDFEYALLAADGVTAKECIEELRAAGKLSASNLLFLEIRRLTAFENSDGVLALPELDAILAIARPRRVTEALVRAVYRSRLRGFEEENRPAEAVALFRSEIIDRFRDLYRSRANLAGWEVDASFLMVAVESNDGRGEAITATLERYPAGSVQRGYLEAIAEQIAPSGPVPHSELLATARAAFAKADVDQAYDLSIKLPPSFDRSALLLRCARDMGSLSAAQVAIESLDALAEEDRKRLDQHLVLGRIRDSLTQLSAIDAAGAPEATVAADIPTDWITWLRRLTAPEPWKAAVSIAETAAREWTLVSLLENSSAVQRIADLLLAQRPEWGQTALQDALPFFLEFFERSATDARLRPIYESLFLTVALDAYVSIPQILALLKIASARLDFGISAQEYSETLRILSSAIQGIESPAVTESALDALEMLIGAACPDVHERQQFFLSVATVFRRWYRRIDAAQFALLRSLGEEIGVSDGIFEEEPASNSEDASTIWTSLSGKKVAIYSLQESALRRTASVLRKLCPGVRVDTFHDHVGGSPSLRAASSTSDIFVLAIGSAKHAATGFIEDRRPKGLVTLYARGQGSAGMLHALGQYLAVGG
;
A
#
# COMPACT_ATOMS: atom_id res chain seq x y z
N MET A 1 -2.06 53.91 -11.97
CA MET A 1 -3.45 53.88 -12.50
C MET A 1 -3.79 52.41 -12.75
N SER A 2 -4.92 52.05 -13.36
CA SER A 2 -5.13 50.64 -13.76
C SER A 2 -4.26 50.34 -14.99
N PHE A 3 -3.82 49.09 -15.14
CA PHE A 3 -2.97 48.69 -16.27
C PHE A 3 -3.63 48.93 -17.61
N GLU A 4 -4.95 48.76 -17.68
CA GLU A 4 -5.75 48.98 -18.88
C GLU A 4 -5.72 50.45 -19.31
N ALA A 5 -5.82 51.38 -18.35
CA ALA A 5 -5.72 52.82 -18.62
C ALA A 5 -4.31 53.24 -19.07
N GLU A 6 -3.27 52.57 -18.58
CA GLU A 6 -1.88 52.85 -18.95
C GLU A 6 -1.53 52.24 -20.32
N PHE A 7 -1.92 50.99 -20.59
CA PHE A 7 -1.64 50.28 -21.85
C PHE A 7 -2.46 50.83 -23.04
N PHE A 8 -3.73 51.18 -22.81
CA PHE A 8 -4.59 51.87 -23.77
C PHE A 8 -4.50 53.41 -23.61
N GLY A 9 -3.38 53.89 -23.06
CA GLY A 9 -3.07 55.30 -22.84
C GLY A 9 -2.18 55.91 -23.94
N PRO A 10 -1.35 56.93 -23.63
CA PRO A 10 -0.43 57.58 -24.57
C PRO A 10 0.41 56.56 -25.37
N GLY A 11 0.53 56.72 -26.69
CA GLY A 11 1.23 55.76 -27.57
C GLY A 11 0.35 54.65 -28.17
N ASN A 12 -0.88 54.47 -27.68
CA ASN A 12 -1.89 53.60 -28.29
C ASN A 12 -3.10 54.42 -28.79
N ARG A 13 -3.47 54.27 -30.06
CA ARG A 13 -4.68 54.92 -30.63
C ARG A 13 -5.97 54.30 -30.12
N LEU A 14 -5.92 53.05 -29.63
CA LEU A 14 -7.03 52.41 -28.93
C LEU A 14 -7.09 53.01 -27.52
N ARG A 15 -7.77 54.15 -27.36
CA ARG A 15 -7.86 54.88 -26.08
C ARG A 15 -8.79 54.17 -25.10
N TRP A 16 -8.37 54.02 -23.84
CA TRP A 16 -9.17 53.35 -22.81
C TRP A 16 -10.53 54.03 -22.60
N GLU A 17 -10.58 55.36 -22.62
CA GLU A 17 -11.80 56.13 -22.46
C GLU A 17 -12.79 55.86 -23.60
N ALA A 18 -12.28 55.69 -24.83
CA ALA A 18 -13.09 55.38 -26.00
C ALA A 18 -13.60 53.93 -25.99
N ILE A 19 -12.82 53.00 -25.44
CA ILE A 19 -13.22 51.60 -25.22
C ILE A 19 -14.33 51.55 -24.17
N GLN A 20 -14.19 52.26 -23.06
CA GLN A 20 -15.21 52.29 -21.99
C GLN A 20 -16.50 52.99 -22.43
N ALA A 21 -16.40 54.06 -23.22
CA ALA A 21 -17.55 54.79 -23.74
C ALA A 21 -18.21 54.12 -24.97
N ASN A 22 -17.70 52.97 -25.45
CA ASN A 22 -18.12 52.31 -26.69
C ASN A 22 -18.19 53.28 -27.89
N SER A 23 -17.23 54.22 -27.99
CA SER A 23 -17.19 55.25 -29.03
C SER A 23 -16.27 54.90 -30.21
N LEU A 24 -15.60 53.74 -30.17
CA LEU A 24 -14.85 53.18 -31.30
C LEU A 24 -15.79 52.70 -32.42
N SER A 25 -15.29 52.55 -33.65
CA SER A 25 -16.13 52.04 -34.75
C SER A 25 -16.62 50.60 -34.46
N PRO A 26 -17.82 50.21 -34.94
CA PRO A 26 -18.38 48.89 -34.69
C PRO A 26 -17.45 47.73 -35.09
N GLU A 27 -16.74 47.89 -36.21
CA GLU A 27 -15.74 46.91 -36.68
C GLU A 27 -14.55 46.77 -35.73
N ILE A 28 -14.03 47.88 -35.18
CA ILE A 28 -12.92 47.84 -34.23
C ILE A 28 -13.37 47.23 -32.91
N GLN A 29 -14.57 47.56 -32.44
CA GLN A 29 -15.13 46.99 -31.22
C GLN A 29 -15.29 45.47 -31.34
N GLN A 30 -15.85 44.98 -32.44
CA GLN A 30 -16.03 43.55 -32.69
C GLN A 30 -14.67 42.81 -32.71
N ARG A 31 -13.66 43.41 -33.34
CA ARG A 31 -12.31 42.82 -33.45
C ARG A 31 -11.54 42.83 -32.13
N LEU A 32 -11.80 43.80 -31.25
CA LEU A 32 -11.13 43.97 -29.96
C LEU A 32 -11.80 43.21 -28.81
N GLY A 33 -13.12 42.97 -28.91
CA GLY A 33 -13.95 42.35 -27.87
C GLY A 33 -13.36 41.11 -27.19
N PRO A 34 -12.98 40.05 -27.94
CA PRO A 34 -12.44 38.83 -27.35
C PRO A 34 -11.20 39.06 -26.47
N PHE A 35 -10.29 39.93 -26.90
CA PHE A 35 -9.05 40.23 -26.16
C PHE A 35 -9.32 41.06 -24.89
N LEU A 36 -10.37 41.88 -24.89
CA LEU A 36 -10.82 42.60 -23.69
C LEU A 36 -11.51 41.67 -22.69
N GLU A 37 -12.25 40.67 -23.17
CA GLU A 37 -12.80 39.62 -22.30
C GLU A 37 -11.68 38.81 -21.64
N ASP A 38 -10.66 38.43 -22.40
CA ASP A 38 -9.47 37.76 -21.87
C ASP A 38 -8.74 38.65 -20.86
N LEU A 39 -8.57 39.95 -21.15
CA LEU A 39 -7.96 40.89 -20.22
C LEU A 39 -8.70 40.94 -18.87
N ARG A 40 -10.04 40.87 -18.87
CA ARG A 40 -10.86 40.80 -17.65
C ARG A 40 -10.74 39.46 -16.91
N ARG A 41 -10.64 38.35 -17.66
CA ARG A 41 -10.46 36.99 -17.10
C ARG A 41 -9.05 36.78 -16.54
N ASN A 42 -8.09 37.58 -16.98
CA ASN A 42 -6.68 37.55 -16.57
C ASN A 42 -6.04 36.14 -16.68
N PRO A 43 -6.00 35.54 -17.89
CA PRO A 43 -5.39 34.23 -18.13
C PRO A 43 -3.87 34.26 -17.96
N GLN A 44 -3.25 33.06 -17.94
CA GLN A 44 -1.79 32.91 -17.84
C GLN A 44 -1.02 33.55 -19.01
N VAL A 45 -1.63 33.59 -20.21
CA VAL A 45 -1.10 34.23 -21.42
C VAL A 45 -2.22 35.08 -22.03
N LEU A 46 -1.90 36.32 -22.35
CA LEU A 46 -2.83 37.30 -22.91
C LEU A 46 -2.20 37.95 -24.15
N ALA A 47 -2.99 38.24 -25.18
CA ALA A 47 -2.55 39.05 -26.31
C ALA A 47 -3.32 40.38 -26.36
N LEU A 48 -2.60 41.49 -26.51
CA LEU A 48 -3.19 42.83 -26.60
C LEU A 48 -2.68 43.59 -27.82
N PRO A 49 -3.57 44.26 -28.57
CA PRO A 49 -3.17 45.08 -29.70
C PRO A 49 -2.78 46.50 -29.27
N CYS A 50 -1.72 47.02 -29.90
CA CYS A 50 -1.30 48.41 -29.84
C CYS A 50 -1.31 48.97 -31.27
N VAL A 51 -2.10 50.01 -31.49
CA VAL A 51 -2.13 50.73 -32.77
C VAL A 51 -1.34 52.01 -32.59
N ARG A 52 -0.18 52.12 -33.23
CA ARG A 52 0.70 53.30 -33.16
C ARG A 52 0.12 54.45 -33.98
N ASP A 53 0.59 55.67 -33.72
CA ASP A 53 0.08 56.89 -34.38
C ASP A 53 0.29 56.86 -35.91
N ASP A 54 1.37 56.22 -36.38
CA ASP A 54 1.65 55.96 -37.80
C ASP A 54 0.77 54.86 -38.44
N GLY A 55 -0.14 54.27 -37.67
CA GLY A 55 -1.07 53.24 -38.11
C GLY A 55 -0.44 51.85 -38.26
N ARG A 56 0.75 51.62 -37.70
CA ARG A 56 1.30 50.27 -37.51
C ARG A 56 0.58 49.57 -36.36
N VAL A 57 0.33 48.28 -36.53
CA VAL A 57 -0.30 47.43 -35.50
C VAL A 57 0.77 46.51 -34.93
N GLN A 58 0.95 46.59 -33.62
CA GLN A 58 1.81 45.71 -32.84
C GLN A 58 0.95 44.90 -31.89
N TRP A 59 1.32 43.64 -31.69
CA TRP A 59 0.70 42.78 -30.69
C TRP A 59 1.68 42.52 -29.57
N TYR A 60 1.20 42.60 -28.34
CA TYR A 60 1.95 42.24 -27.16
C TYR A 60 1.35 40.98 -26.56
N VAL A 61 2.12 39.90 -26.52
CA VAL A 61 1.75 38.66 -25.82
C VAL A 61 2.41 38.70 -24.45
N VAL A 62 1.61 38.90 -23.40
CA VAL A 62 2.07 39.03 -22.00
C VAL A 62 1.77 37.76 -21.23
N CYS A 63 2.69 37.34 -20.36
CA CYS A 63 2.62 36.11 -19.58
C CYS A 63 2.74 36.41 -18.08
N GLN A 64 2.00 35.70 -17.24
CA GLN A 64 2.01 35.92 -15.78
C GLN A 64 3.27 35.39 -15.07
N SER A 65 4.00 34.45 -15.66
CA SER A 65 5.17 33.83 -15.03
C SER A 65 6.26 33.48 -16.05
N PRO A 66 7.55 33.41 -15.62
CA PRO A 66 8.65 32.98 -16.48
C PRO A 66 8.45 31.59 -17.09
N ARG A 67 7.73 30.71 -16.39
CA ARG A 67 7.37 29.38 -16.89
C ARG A 67 6.36 29.48 -18.04
N ALA A 68 5.32 30.30 -17.89
CA ALA A 68 4.36 30.56 -18.96
C ALA A 68 5.04 31.18 -20.18
N THR A 69 5.98 32.12 -19.97
CA THR A 69 6.79 32.74 -21.04
C THR A 69 7.56 31.71 -21.86
N ARG A 70 8.18 30.70 -21.23
CA ARG A 70 8.92 29.64 -21.94
C ARG A 70 8.01 28.82 -22.87
N VAL A 71 6.81 28.47 -22.40
CA VAL A 71 5.85 27.69 -23.19
C VAL A 71 5.24 28.54 -24.30
N ALA A 72 4.81 29.77 -23.97
CA ALA A 72 4.23 30.71 -24.91
C ALA A 72 5.19 31.07 -26.05
N ARG A 73 6.51 31.08 -25.82
CA ARG A 73 7.51 31.28 -26.87
C ARG A 73 7.36 30.31 -28.03
N ASP A 74 7.26 29.02 -27.73
CA ASP A 74 7.16 27.95 -28.74
C ASP A 74 5.80 27.99 -29.43
N GLU A 75 4.74 28.30 -28.68
CA GLU A 75 3.38 28.41 -29.20
C GLU A 75 3.22 29.64 -30.11
N VAL A 76 3.68 30.83 -29.70
CA VAL A 76 3.67 32.04 -30.56
C VAL A 76 4.49 31.81 -31.83
N ARG A 77 5.63 31.11 -31.75
CA ARG A 77 6.42 30.75 -32.92
C ARG A 77 5.68 29.78 -33.85
N ALA A 78 4.95 28.80 -33.30
CA ALA A 78 4.20 27.83 -34.07
C ALA A 78 2.95 28.43 -34.74
N PHE A 79 2.23 29.33 -34.05
CA PHE A 79 0.98 29.91 -34.55
C PHE A 79 1.18 31.15 -35.43
N LEU A 80 2.17 32.00 -35.13
CA LEU A 80 2.43 33.23 -35.88
C LEU A 80 3.73 33.17 -36.66
N GLY A 81 4.83 32.81 -35.99
CA GLY A 81 6.16 32.66 -36.59
C GLY A 81 6.57 33.80 -37.55
N PRO A 82 7.55 33.56 -38.44
CA PRO A 82 7.94 34.54 -39.46
C PRO A 82 6.90 34.70 -40.59
N THR A 83 5.85 33.87 -40.60
CA THR A 83 4.81 33.91 -41.64
C THR A 83 3.84 35.08 -41.44
N TYR A 84 3.49 35.36 -40.18
CA TYR A 84 2.52 36.40 -39.83
C TYR A 84 3.12 37.57 -39.05
N SER A 85 4.28 37.41 -38.43
CA SER A 85 4.97 38.46 -37.67
C SER A 85 6.48 38.44 -37.86
N ASP A 86 7.17 39.41 -37.27
CA ASP A 86 8.63 39.49 -37.21
C ASP A 86 9.26 38.62 -36.10
N PHE A 87 8.50 37.68 -35.54
CA PHE A 87 8.92 36.88 -34.39
C PHE A 87 9.75 35.67 -34.80
N ASP A 88 11.04 35.72 -34.47
CA ASP A 88 12.02 34.64 -34.70
C ASP A 88 12.17 33.70 -33.49
N GLY A 89 11.34 33.90 -32.46
CA GLY A 89 11.45 33.20 -31.20
C GLY A 89 12.48 33.79 -30.24
N LYS A 90 13.11 34.95 -30.49
CA LYS A 90 13.93 35.62 -29.47
C LYS A 90 13.12 36.76 -28.84
N PRO A 91 13.11 36.90 -27.49
CA PRO A 91 12.49 38.06 -26.86
C PRO A 91 13.26 39.32 -27.29
N LYS A 92 12.56 40.28 -27.89
CA LYS A 92 13.11 41.62 -28.13
C LYS A 92 12.95 42.42 -26.83
N PRO A 93 13.99 43.14 -26.37
CA PRO A 93 13.87 43.96 -25.17
C PRO A 93 12.78 45.03 -25.38
N LEU A 94 11.94 45.19 -24.36
CA LEU A 94 10.95 46.26 -24.29
C LEU A 94 11.65 47.57 -23.93
N ASP A 95 11.20 48.67 -24.51
CA ASP A 95 11.70 50.04 -24.35
C ASP A 95 11.00 50.71 -23.16
N PRO A 96 11.71 51.01 -22.05
CA PRO A 96 11.13 51.68 -20.89
C PRO A 96 10.69 53.13 -21.16
N SER A 97 11.13 53.73 -22.27
CA SER A 97 10.73 55.09 -22.66
C SER A 97 9.40 55.15 -23.40
N ASP A 98 8.90 54.02 -23.92
CA ASP A 98 7.60 53.90 -24.54
C ASP A 98 6.50 53.70 -23.48
N PRO A 99 5.48 54.56 -23.38
CA PRO A 99 4.49 54.47 -22.29
C PRO A 99 3.71 53.14 -22.26
N VAL A 100 3.47 52.51 -23.42
CA VAL A 100 2.77 51.21 -23.51
C VAL A 100 3.68 50.08 -23.02
N GLU A 101 4.94 50.06 -23.47
CA GLU A 101 5.90 49.05 -23.05
C GLU A 101 6.32 49.21 -21.58
N ALA A 102 6.39 50.44 -21.06
CA ALA A 102 6.59 50.73 -19.64
C ALA A 102 5.46 50.16 -18.76
N ALA A 103 4.20 50.25 -19.20
CA ALA A 103 3.07 49.66 -18.49
C ALA A 103 3.15 48.12 -18.43
N ILE A 104 3.63 47.48 -19.50
CA ILE A 104 3.85 46.02 -19.54
C ILE A 104 4.97 45.65 -18.56
N LEU A 105 6.09 46.37 -18.60
CA LEU A 105 7.23 46.13 -17.71
C LEU A 105 6.84 46.28 -16.22
N ALA A 106 6.04 47.28 -15.89
CA ALA A 106 5.59 47.52 -14.52
C ALA A 106 4.72 46.38 -13.95
N LYS A 107 3.88 45.74 -14.78
CA LYS A 107 2.95 44.68 -14.33
C LYS A 107 3.46 43.25 -14.53
N TYR A 108 4.16 42.98 -15.63
CA TYR A 108 4.55 41.63 -16.04
C TYR A 108 6.07 41.42 -16.10
N GLY A 109 6.87 42.48 -15.90
CA GLY A 109 8.33 42.43 -16.07
C GLY A 109 8.73 42.08 -17.50
N GLU A 110 9.78 41.29 -17.67
CA GLU A 110 10.27 40.85 -18.99
C GLU A 110 9.45 39.68 -19.60
N ASN A 111 8.32 39.30 -18.99
CA ASN A 111 7.49 38.18 -19.43
C ASN A 111 6.54 38.56 -20.58
N ALA A 112 7.07 39.17 -21.64
CA ALA A 112 6.26 39.62 -22.77
C ALA A 112 7.00 39.51 -24.11
N PHE A 113 6.23 39.29 -25.18
CA PHE A 113 6.72 39.27 -26.55
C PHE A 113 6.05 40.37 -27.37
N ARG A 114 6.86 41.19 -28.04
CA ARG A 114 6.39 42.14 -29.04
C ARG A 114 6.38 41.50 -30.43
N LEU A 115 5.24 41.55 -31.10
CA LEU A 115 5.02 41.03 -32.44
C LEU A 115 4.63 42.18 -33.37
N ALA A 116 5.47 42.53 -34.33
CA ALA A 116 5.13 43.48 -35.38
C ALA A 116 4.61 42.72 -36.62
N ILE A 117 3.46 43.14 -37.12
CA ILE A 117 2.88 42.60 -38.36
C ILE A 117 3.23 43.55 -39.50
N GLY A 118 4.14 43.12 -40.39
CA GLY A 118 4.71 43.97 -41.43
C GLY A 118 3.78 44.28 -42.61
N ASN A 119 2.74 43.47 -42.84
CA ASN A 119 1.82 43.65 -43.98
C ASN A 119 0.36 43.80 -43.50
N ARG A 120 -0.31 44.87 -43.96
CA ARG A 120 -1.71 45.17 -43.61
C ARG A 120 -2.71 44.10 -44.10
N GLN A 121 -2.41 43.40 -45.19
CA GLN A 121 -3.28 42.37 -45.76
C GLN A 121 -3.37 41.11 -44.88
N ILE A 122 -2.38 40.85 -44.03
CA ILE A 122 -2.33 39.67 -43.16
C ILE A 122 -2.73 39.97 -41.71
N LEU A 123 -3.09 41.21 -41.39
CA LEU A 123 -3.46 41.61 -40.02
C LEU A 123 -4.62 40.79 -39.46
N ASP A 124 -5.66 40.57 -40.26
CA ASP A 124 -6.83 39.78 -39.84
C ASP A 124 -6.47 38.31 -39.66
N ALA A 125 -5.66 37.74 -40.55
CA ALA A 125 -5.19 36.36 -40.44
C ALA A 125 -4.30 36.15 -39.19
N ALA A 126 -3.39 37.09 -38.91
CA ALA A 126 -2.54 37.06 -37.72
C ALA A 126 -3.37 37.17 -36.43
N ARG A 127 -4.39 38.04 -36.41
CA ARG A 127 -5.33 38.14 -35.28
C ARG A 127 -6.05 36.81 -35.03
N GLU A 128 -6.60 36.19 -36.07
CA GLU A 128 -7.30 34.90 -35.91
C GLU A 128 -6.35 33.78 -35.45
N ARG A 129 -5.08 33.79 -35.87
CA ARG A 129 -4.07 32.83 -35.37
C ARG A 129 -3.74 33.06 -33.89
N LEU A 130 -3.60 34.31 -33.45
CA LEU A 130 -3.45 34.65 -32.03
C LEU A 130 -4.67 34.20 -31.21
N ARG A 131 -5.87 34.45 -31.72
CA ARG A 131 -7.12 34.04 -31.07
C ARG A 131 -7.21 32.52 -30.92
N LEU A 132 -6.89 31.78 -31.98
CA LEU A 132 -6.86 30.32 -31.95
C LEU A 132 -5.83 29.79 -30.94
N MET A 133 -4.65 30.42 -30.84
CA MET A 133 -3.64 30.05 -29.85
C MET A 133 -4.17 30.21 -28.42
N ILE A 134 -4.81 31.33 -28.10
CA ILE A 134 -5.40 31.59 -26.78
C ILE A 134 -6.54 30.60 -26.50
N GLN A 135 -7.39 30.33 -27.49
CA GLN A 135 -8.50 29.38 -27.36
C GLN A 135 -8.00 27.96 -27.06
N VAL A 136 -7.00 27.46 -27.80
CA VAL A 136 -6.41 26.13 -27.59
C VAL A 136 -5.73 26.03 -26.23
N GLN A 137 -5.11 27.11 -25.73
CA GLN A 137 -4.59 27.14 -24.36
C GLN A 137 -5.71 27.06 -23.32
N ALA A 138 -6.81 27.80 -23.51
CA ALA A 138 -7.95 27.81 -22.59
C ALA A 138 -8.67 26.45 -22.54
N GLU A 139 -8.72 25.74 -23.68
CA GLU A 139 -9.32 24.40 -23.81
C GLU A 139 -8.35 23.27 -23.45
N ARG A 140 -7.08 23.57 -23.16
CA ARG A 140 -6.05 22.57 -22.88
C ARG A 140 -6.40 21.76 -21.62
N PRO A 141 -6.53 20.41 -21.70
CA PRO A 141 -6.76 19.60 -20.52
C PRO A 141 -5.58 19.72 -19.55
N THR A 142 -5.87 19.85 -18.26
CA THR A 142 -4.87 19.80 -17.19
C THR A 142 -4.13 18.46 -17.26
N ARG A 143 -2.90 18.47 -17.79
CA ARG A 143 -2.05 17.27 -17.77
C ARG A 143 -1.50 17.11 -16.36
N TYR A 144 -2.13 16.24 -15.58
CA TYR A 144 -1.52 15.73 -14.35
C TYR A 144 -0.29 14.91 -14.76
N ALA A 145 0.90 15.46 -14.52
CA ALA A 145 2.10 14.63 -14.55
C ALA A 145 1.92 13.55 -13.49
N LYS A 146 1.71 12.29 -13.90
CA LYS A 146 1.64 11.15 -12.99
C LYS A 146 2.96 11.11 -12.23
N ARG A 147 2.98 11.57 -10.98
CA ARG A 147 4.18 11.54 -10.13
C ARG A 147 4.59 10.08 -10.02
N ILE A 148 5.75 9.72 -10.55
CA ILE A 148 6.32 8.39 -10.39
C ILE A 148 6.68 8.25 -8.92
N ARG A 149 5.96 7.39 -8.18
CA ARG A 149 6.26 7.11 -6.77
C ARG A 149 7.60 6.37 -6.64
N ALA A 150 8.25 6.54 -5.49
CA ALA A 150 9.41 5.74 -5.13
C ALA A 150 9.00 4.26 -4.93
N VAL A 151 9.92 3.33 -5.21
CA VAL A 151 9.64 1.88 -5.08
C VAL A 151 9.26 1.51 -3.64
N GLY A 152 10.03 2.00 -2.65
CA GLY A 152 9.76 1.75 -1.23
C GLY A 152 8.34 2.16 -0.83
N ARG A 153 7.87 3.30 -1.33
CA ARG A 153 6.50 3.77 -1.08
C ARG A 153 5.42 2.85 -1.66
N ILE A 154 5.60 2.33 -2.88
CA ILE A 154 4.62 1.40 -3.47
C ILE A 154 4.64 0.05 -2.73
N LEU A 155 5.83 -0.43 -2.34
CA LEU A 155 5.95 -1.64 -1.53
C LEU A 155 5.32 -1.47 -0.15
N ARG A 156 5.49 -0.31 0.49
CA ARG A 156 4.83 0.03 1.75
C ARG A 156 3.31 0.04 1.62
N ASP A 157 2.77 0.64 0.57
CA ASP A 157 1.32 0.62 0.29
C ASP A 157 0.82 -0.81 -0.01
N PHE A 158 1.63 -1.64 -0.66
CA PHE A 158 1.36 -3.07 -0.85
C PHE A 158 1.29 -3.82 0.49
N GLU A 159 2.24 -3.60 1.40
CA GLU A 159 2.19 -4.22 2.74
C GLU A 159 0.99 -3.76 3.56
N TYR A 160 0.66 -2.46 3.52
CA TYR A 160 -0.56 -1.95 4.15
C TYR A 160 -1.83 -2.58 3.57
N ALA A 161 -1.89 -2.77 2.25
CA ALA A 161 -3.01 -3.43 1.61
C ALA A 161 -3.14 -4.90 2.05
N LEU A 162 -2.03 -5.62 2.24
CA LEU A 162 -2.06 -6.97 2.81
C LEU A 162 -2.56 -6.97 4.26
N LEU A 163 -2.13 -6.03 5.11
CA LEU A 163 -2.60 -5.89 6.50
C LEU A 163 -4.08 -5.53 6.61
N ALA A 164 -4.60 -4.79 5.63
CA ALA A 164 -5.99 -4.41 5.51
C ALA A 164 -6.87 -5.47 4.81
N ALA A 165 -6.28 -6.57 4.33
CA ALA A 165 -6.94 -7.56 3.48
C ALA A 165 -7.59 -6.96 2.21
N ASP A 166 -6.93 -5.96 1.59
CA ASP A 166 -7.36 -5.35 0.34
C ASP A 166 -6.57 -5.89 -0.86
N GLY A 167 -7.13 -6.92 -1.49
CA GLY A 167 -6.47 -7.62 -2.60
C GLY A 167 -6.48 -6.85 -3.92
N VAL A 168 -7.38 -5.89 -4.06
CA VAL A 168 -7.48 -5.06 -5.26
C VAL A 168 -6.36 -4.03 -5.24
N THR A 169 -6.20 -3.29 -4.14
CA THR A 169 -5.13 -2.31 -4.02
C THR A 169 -3.74 -2.97 -4.04
N ALA A 170 -3.60 -4.16 -3.44
CA ALA A 170 -2.37 -4.93 -3.55
C ALA A 170 -2.01 -5.27 -5.01
N LYS A 171 -3.00 -5.64 -5.84
CA LYS A 171 -2.82 -5.89 -7.27
C LYS A 171 -2.44 -4.61 -8.03
N GLU A 172 -3.12 -3.50 -7.75
CA GLU A 172 -2.82 -2.20 -8.37
C GLU A 172 -1.38 -1.74 -8.08
N CYS A 173 -0.86 -2.00 -6.87
CA CYS A 173 0.53 -1.72 -6.53
C CYS A 173 1.52 -2.56 -7.36
N ILE A 174 1.23 -3.85 -7.60
CA ILE A 174 2.03 -4.71 -8.47
C ILE A 174 2.01 -4.20 -9.91
N GLU A 175 0.85 -3.82 -10.43
CA GLU A 175 0.71 -3.25 -11.78
C GLU A 175 1.47 -1.92 -11.92
N GLU A 176 1.46 -1.08 -10.89
CA GLU A 176 2.24 0.16 -10.89
C GLU A 176 3.75 -0.11 -10.92
N LEU A 177 4.22 -1.07 -10.12
CA LEU A 177 5.64 -1.47 -10.12
C LEU A 177 6.06 -2.06 -11.47
N ARG A 178 5.18 -2.85 -12.09
CA ARG A 178 5.36 -3.41 -13.44
C ARG A 178 5.44 -2.30 -14.49
N ALA A 179 4.46 -1.39 -14.50
CA ALA A 179 4.40 -0.27 -15.45
C ALA A 179 5.58 0.69 -15.30
N ALA A 180 6.11 0.84 -14.09
CA ALA A 180 7.29 1.66 -13.82
C ALA A 180 8.62 0.98 -14.22
N GLY A 181 8.64 -0.34 -14.49
CA GLY A 181 9.84 -1.08 -14.88
C GLY A 181 10.92 -1.12 -13.79
N LYS A 182 10.57 -0.92 -12.52
CA LYS A 182 11.53 -0.75 -11.41
C LYS A 182 11.92 -2.05 -10.69
N LEU A 183 11.25 -3.17 -11.00
CA LEU A 183 11.51 -4.47 -10.41
C LEU A 183 11.71 -5.54 -11.50
N SER A 184 12.49 -6.56 -11.19
CA SER A 184 12.64 -7.74 -12.06
C SER A 184 11.34 -8.54 -12.14
N ALA A 185 11.18 -9.34 -13.20
CA ALA A 185 10.04 -10.25 -13.34
C ALA A 185 9.90 -11.20 -12.14
N SER A 186 11.01 -11.72 -11.62
CA SER A 186 11.02 -12.58 -10.43
C SER A 186 10.50 -11.86 -9.18
N ASN A 187 10.89 -10.60 -8.96
CA ASN A 187 10.41 -9.83 -7.81
C ASN A 187 8.92 -9.50 -7.92
N LEU A 188 8.41 -9.25 -9.13
CA LEU A 188 6.97 -9.05 -9.35
C LEU A 188 6.18 -10.35 -9.09
N LEU A 189 6.72 -11.50 -9.52
CA LEU A 189 6.13 -12.82 -9.23
C LEU A 189 6.13 -13.13 -7.72
N PHE A 190 7.17 -12.74 -6.98
CA PHE A 190 7.20 -12.87 -5.51
C PHE A 190 6.06 -12.09 -4.84
N LEU A 191 5.78 -10.87 -5.30
CA LEU A 191 4.66 -10.07 -4.79
C LEU A 191 3.32 -10.71 -5.16
N GLU A 192 3.19 -11.27 -6.37
CA GLU A 192 1.96 -11.93 -6.81
C GLU A 192 1.68 -13.22 -6.02
N ILE A 193 2.69 -14.03 -5.74
CA ILE A 193 2.55 -15.22 -4.86
C ILE A 193 2.08 -14.80 -3.48
N ARG A 194 2.68 -13.75 -2.91
CA ARG A 194 2.27 -13.23 -1.59
C ARG A 194 0.84 -12.72 -1.60
N ARG A 195 0.44 -12.00 -2.65
CA ARG A 195 -0.94 -11.54 -2.84
C ARG A 195 -1.90 -12.72 -2.92
N LEU A 196 -1.69 -13.65 -3.85
CA LEU A 196 -2.56 -14.82 -4.02
C LEU A 196 -2.72 -15.63 -2.73
N THR A 197 -1.62 -15.82 -1.99
CA THR A 197 -1.66 -16.58 -0.73
C THR A 197 -2.38 -15.83 0.39
N ALA A 198 -2.23 -14.50 0.46
CA ALA A 198 -2.96 -13.68 1.42
C ALA A 198 -4.49 -13.70 1.18
N PHE A 199 -4.93 -13.92 -0.06
CA PHE A 199 -6.34 -14.04 -0.45
C PHE A 199 -6.79 -15.49 -0.69
N GLU A 200 -6.15 -16.44 0.00
CA GLU A 200 -6.50 -17.87 0.02
C GLU A 200 -6.49 -18.61 -1.34
N ASN A 201 -6.03 -17.97 -2.43
CA ASN A 201 -6.00 -18.56 -3.77
C ASN A 201 -4.77 -19.47 -3.98
N SER A 202 -4.76 -20.60 -3.28
CA SER A 202 -3.66 -21.56 -3.27
C SER A 202 -3.49 -22.27 -4.62
N ASP A 203 -4.59 -22.61 -5.29
CA ASP A 203 -4.56 -23.23 -6.61
C ASP A 203 -4.01 -22.27 -7.66
N GLY A 204 -4.34 -20.98 -7.56
CA GLY A 204 -3.77 -19.94 -8.42
C GLY A 204 -2.25 -19.83 -8.29
N VAL A 205 -1.70 -20.05 -7.09
CA VAL A 205 -0.23 -20.09 -6.87
C VAL A 205 0.40 -21.29 -7.59
N LEU A 206 -0.20 -22.48 -7.47
CA LEU A 206 0.33 -23.69 -8.09
C LEU A 206 0.10 -23.76 -9.61
N ALA A 207 -0.86 -22.99 -10.12
CA ALA A 207 -1.17 -22.88 -11.55
C ALA A 207 -0.30 -21.84 -12.29
N LEU A 208 0.59 -21.12 -11.59
CA LEU A 208 1.49 -20.15 -12.22
C LEU A 208 2.39 -20.84 -13.25
N PRO A 209 2.41 -20.37 -14.52
CA PRO A 209 3.28 -20.96 -15.56
C PRO A 209 4.77 -20.94 -15.19
N GLU A 210 5.21 -19.93 -14.44
CA GLU A 210 6.60 -19.73 -14.05
C GLU A 210 6.98 -20.40 -12.72
N LEU A 211 6.11 -21.24 -12.14
CA LEU A 211 6.34 -21.85 -10.82
C LEU A 211 7.69 -22.57 -10.73
N ASP A 212 8.03 -23.41 -11.70
CA ASP A 212 9.29 -24.18 -11.67
C ASP A 212 10.52 -23.27 -11.75
N ALA A 213 10.42 -22.13 -12.46
CA ALA A 213 11.49 -21.13 -12.49
C ALA A 213 11.67 -20.45 -11.12
N ILE A 214 10.56 -20.21 -10.39
CA ILE A 214 10.59 -19.66 -9.03
C ILE A 214 11.18 -20.65 -8.03
N LEU A 215 10.88 -21.94 -8.19
CA LEU A 215 11.45 -23.02 -7.36
C LEU A 215 12.98 -23.16 -7.55
N ALA A 216 13.51 -22.78 -8.71
CA ALA A 216 14.94 -22.86 -9.01
C ALA A 216 15.79 -21.67 -8.50
N ILE A 217 15.18 -20.54 -8.14
CA ILE A 217 15.90 -19.33 -7.71
C ILE A 217 15.87 -19.14 -6.19
N ALA A 218 16.78 -18.33 -5.65
CA ALA A 218 16.71 -17.90 -4.25
C ALA A 218 15.47 -17.03 -4.01
N ARG A 219 14.72 -17.34 -2.94
CA ARG A 219 13.43 -16.72 -2.62
C ARG A 219 13.46 -16.05 -1.25
N PRO A 220 12.78 -14.91 -1.07
CA PRO A 220 12.49 -14.37 0.25
C PRO A 220 11.69 -15.36 1.11
N ARG A 221 11.90 -15.33 2.43
CA ARG A 221 11.24 -16.28 3.36
C ARG A 221 9.72 -16.22 3.31
N ARG A 222 9.13 -15.01 3.22
CA ARG A 222 7.68 -14.84 3.05
C ARG A 222 7.13 -15.55 1.81
N VAL A 223 7.91 -15.63 0.72
CA VAL A 223 7.50 -16.32 -0.51
C VAL A 223 7.61 -17.83 -0.33
N THR A 224 8.66 -18.32 0.31
CA THR A 224 8.80 -19.74 0.66
C THR A 224 7.65 -20.20 1.56
N GLU A 225 7.31 -19.43 2.60
CA GLU A 225 6.15 -19.70 3.47
C GLU A 225 4.86 -19.80 2.65
N ALA A 226 4.64 -18.82 1.75
CA ALA A 226 3.47 -18.76 0.91
C ALA A 226 3.34 -19.99 -0.01
N LEU A 227 4.44 -20.44 -0.60
CA LEU A 227 4.49 -21.65 -1.42
C LEU A 227 4.24 -22.92 -0.61
N VAL A 228 4.83 -23.05 0.59
CA VAL A 228 4.58 -24.20 1.48
C VAL A 228 3.10 -24.28 1.85
N ARG A 229 2.49 -23.15 2.23
CA ARG A 229 1.05 -23.08 2.52
C ARG A 229 0.21 -23.45 1.31
N ALA A 230 0.54 -22.96 0.11
CA ALA A 230 -0.18 -23.27 -1.11
C ALA A 230 -0.13 -24.77 -1.46
N VAL A 231 1.06 -25.39 -1.36
CA VAL A 231 1.25 -26.83 -1.56
C VAL A 231 0.41 -27.63 -0.58
N TYR A 232 0.48 -27.31 0.71
CA TYR A 232 -0.28 -28.01 1.74
C TYR A 232 -1.79 -27.87 1.51
N ARG A 233 -2.29 -26.66 1.26
CA ARG A 233 -3.73 -26.41 1.07
C ARG A 233 -4.30 -27.12 -0.16
N SER A 234 -3.56 -27.14 -1.27
CA SER A 234 -4.04 -27.75 -2.51
C SER A 234 -3.90 -29.28 -2.52
N ARG A 235 -2.90 -29.84 -1.82
CA ARG A 235 -2.57 -31.29 -1.92
C ARG A 235 -2.80 -32.10 -0.65
N LEU A 236 -2.71 -31.49 0.54
CA LEU A 236 -2.71 -32.19 1.82
C LEU A 236 -3.96 -31.90 2.67
N ARG A 237 -4.63 -30.77 2.46
CA ARG A 237 -5.81 -30.36 3.24
C ARG A 237 -6.91 -31.41 3.33
N GLY A 238 -7.21 -32.12 2.23
CA GLY A 238 -8.24 -33.16 2.23
C GLY A 238 -7.95 -34.30 3.22
N PHE A 239 -6.69 -34.65 3.43
CA PHE A 239 -6.31 -35.69 4.40
C PHE A 239 -6.41 -35.19 5.84
N GLU A 240 -6.19 -33.90 6.09
CA GLU A 240 -6.43 -33.30 7.41
C GLU A 240 -7.91 -33.32 7.77
N GLU A 241 -8.78 -32.91 6.85
CA GLU A 241 -10.24 -32.86 7.06
C GLU A 241 -10.86 -34.25 7.30
N GLU A 242 -10.28 -35.27 6.68
CA GLU A 242 -10.67 -36.68 6.87
C GLU A 242 -9.89 -37.39 7.99
N ASN A 243 -8.95 -36.70 8.66
CA ASN A 243 -8.07 -37.23 9.71
C ASN A 243 -7.28 -38.49 9.28
N ARG A 244 -6.60 -38.42 8.12
CA ARG A 244 -5.81 -39.51 7.49
C ARG A 244 -4.31 -39.17 7.44
N PRO A 245 -3.61 -39.01 8.59
CA PRO A 245 -2.24 -38.53 8.64
C PRO A 245 -1.22 -39.45 7.97
N ALA A 246 -1.41 -40.78 8.01
CA ALA A 246 -0.50 -41.74 7.37
C ALA A 246 -0.49 -41.62 5.84
N GLU A 247 -1.65 -41.35 5.24
CA GLU A 247 -1.78 -41.19 3.80
C GLU A 247 -1.23 -39.84 3.33
N ALA A 248 -1.41 -38.79 4.14
CA ALA A 248 -0.77 -37.50 3.92
C ALA A 248 0.77 -37.62 3.89
N VAL A 249 1.35 -38.32 4.87
CA VAL A 249 2.80 -38.61 4.94
C VAL A 249 3.26 -39.42 3.72
N ALA A 250 2.49 -40.44 3.31
CA ALA A 250 2.82 -41.26 2.15
C ALA A 250 2.88 -40.41 0.86
N LEU A 251 1.87 -39.58 0.62
CA LEU A 251 1.83 -38.65 -0.52
C LEU A 251 2.97 -37.63 -0.46
N PHE A 252 3.25 -37.10 0.75
CA PHE A 252 4.35 -36.16 0.94
C PHE A 252 5.69 -36.76 0.51
N ARG A 253 5.95 -38.00 0.94
CA ARG A 253 7.18 -38.74 0.63
C ARG A 253 7.27 -39.12 -0.85
N SER A 254 6.17 -39.50 -1.50
CA SER A 254 6.21 -40.02 -2.87
C SER A 254 6.15 -38.95 -3.96
N GLU A 255 5.52 -37.79 -3.70
CA GLU A 255 5.27 -36.78 -4.73
C GLU A 255 5.73 -35.38 -4.35
N ILE A 256 5.48 -34.94 -3.11
CA ILE A 256 5.70 -33.53 -2.73
C ILE A 256 7.18 -33.23 -2.56
N ILE A 257 7.90 -34.04 -1.77
CA ILE A 257 9.30 -33.75 -1.46
C ILE A 257 10.20 -33.79 -2.69
N ASP A 258 9.89 -34.64 -3.67
CA ASP A 258 10.69 -34.77 -4.90
C ASP A 258 10.64 -33.50 -5.76
N ARG A 259 9.47 -32.86 -5.85
CA ARG A 259 9.30 -31.62 -6.61
C ARG A 259 9.63 -30.37 -5.79
N PHE A 260 9.33 -30.36 -4.50
CA PHE A 260 9.34 -29.16 -3.67
C PHE A 260 10.42 -29.14 -2.59
N ARG A 261 11.43 -30.02 -2.66
CA ARG A 261 12.53 -30.16 -1.68
C ARG A 261 13.11 -28.83 -1.20
N ASP A 262 13.36 -27.91 -2.13
CA ASP A 262 13.98 -26.61 -1.83
C ASP A 262 13.10 -25.66 -1.00
N LEU A 263 11.81 -25.94 -0.85
CA LEU A 263 10.92 -25.19 0.06
C LEU A 263 11.12 -25.60 1.52
N TYR A 264 11.56 -26.83 1.76
CA TYR A 264 11.62 -27.46 3.08
C TYR A 264 13.02 -27.46 3.69
N ARG A 265 13.94 -26.66 3.15
CA ARG A 265 15.35 -26.67 3.58
C ARG A 265 15.57 -26.24 5.03
N SER A 266 14.73 -25.33 5.49
CA SER A 266 14.78 -24.79 6.85
C SER A 266 13.43 -24.21 7.22
N ARG A 267 12.98 -24.52 8.43
CA ARG A 267 11.76 -24.02 9.06
C ARG A 267 11.93 -22.61 9.60
N ALA A 268 13.17 -22.13 9.80
CA ALA A 268 13.45 -20.86 10.46
C ALA A 268 12.64 -19.69 9.89
N ASN A 269 11.98 -18.94 10.78
CA ASN A 269 11.12 -17.79 10.48
C ASN A 269 9.90 -18.05 9.58
N LEU A 270 9.56 -19.31 9.30
CA LEU A 270 8.29 -19.71 8.70
C LEU A 270 7.26 -19.97 9.80
N ALA A 271 6.07 -19.40 9.64
CA ALA A 271 4.97 -19.53 10.59
C ALA A 271 3.73 -20.14 9.95
N GLY A 272 2.87 -20.72 10.80
CA GLY A 272 1.57 -21.23 10.40
C GLY A 272 1.43 -22.74 10.58
N TRP A 273 0.18 -23.16 10.72
CA TRP A 273 -0.22 -24.56 10.88
C TRP A 273 0.27 -25.43 9.73
N GLU A 274 0.06 -24.99 8.49
CA GLU A 274 0.41 -25.76 7.29
C GLU A 274 1.93 -26.00 7.18
N VAL A 275 2.70 -25.02 7.66
CA VAL A 275 4.16 -25.11 7.76
C VAL A 275 4.54 -26.15 8.81
N ASP A 276 3.99 -26.04 10.02
CA ASP A 276 4.29 -26.97 11.12
C ASP A 276 3.97 -28.42 10.74
N ALA A 277 2.79 -28.67 10.15
CA ALA A 277 2.41 -30.00 9.65
C ALA A 277 3.37 -30.51 8.56
N SER A 278 3.71 -29.67 7.57
CA SER A 278 4.63 -30.06 6.50
C SER A 278 6.04 -30.38 7.03
N PHE A 279 6.55 -29.61 7.99
CA PHE A 279 7.87 -29.85 8.57
C PHE A 279 7.91 -31.07 9.49
N LEU A 280 6.80 -31.46 10.12
CA LEU A 280 6.72 -32.78 10.76
C LEU A 280 6.77 -33.91 9.72
N MET A 281 6.14 -33.76 8.55
CA MET A 281 6.25 -34.75 7.46
C MET A 281 7.69 -34.84 6.92
N VAL A 282 8.42 -33.72 6.86
CA VAL A 282 9.87 -33.71 6.55
C VAL A 282 10.65 -34.49 7.62
N ALA A 283 10.35 -34.30 8.91
CA ALA A 283 10.98 -35.07 9.98
C ALA A 283 10.72 -36.58 9.86
N VAL A 284 9.51 -36.98 9.42
CA VAL A 284 9.17 -38.38 9.12
C VAL A 284 9.93 -38.92 7.89
N GLU A 285 10.24 -38.09 6.90
CA GLU A 285 11.03 -38.49 5.72
C GLU A 285 12.52 -38.67 6.08
N SER A 286 13.09 -37.70 6.80
CA SER A 286 14.48 -37.72 7.23
C SER A 286 14.77 -38.71 8.38
N ASN A 287 13.74 -39.31 8.98
CA ASN A 287 13.81 -40.00 10.28
C ASN A 287 14.49 -39.13 11.36
N ASP A 288 14.20 -37.84 11.32
CA ASP A 288 14.82 -36.85 12.20
C ASP A 288 14.06 -36.77 13.53
N GLY A 289 14.48 -37.59 14.49
CA GLY A 289 13.90 -37.69 15.82
C GLY A 289 14.23 -36.53 16.76
N ARG A 290 14.24 -35.27 16.28
CA ARG A 290 14.45 -34.08 17.12
C ARG A 290 13.27 -33.88 18.08
N GLY A 291 13.28 -34.64 19.18
CA GLY A 291 12.24 -34.61 20.20
C GLY A 291 11.92 -33.20 20.68
N GLU A 292 12.93 -32.34 20.88
CA GLU A 292 12.73 -30.96 21.32
C GLU A 292 12.01 -30.09 20.28
N ALA A 293 12.39 -30.15 18.99
CA ALA A 293 11.77 -29.35 17.94
C ALA A 293 10.33 -29.81 17.64
N ILE A 294 10.09 -31.13 17.68
CA ILE A 294 8.76 -31.73 17.56
C ILE A 294 7.90 -31.31 18.75
N THR A 295 8.41 -31.45 19.97
CA THR A 295 7.71 -31.05 21.20
C THR A 295 7.37 -29.57 21.19
N ALA A 296 8.34 -28.70 20.87
CA ALA A 296 8.13 -27.26 20.77
C ALA A 296 7.13 -26.86 19.67
N THR A 297 6.93 -27.71 18.65
CA THR A 297 5.89 -27.50 17.62
C THR A 297 4.52 -27.92 18.16
N LEU A 298 4.42 -29.08 18.81
CA LEU A 298 3.18 -29.58 19.42
C LEU A 298 2.67 -28.68 20.57
N GLU A 299 3.58 -28.11 21.37
CA GLU A 299 3.25 -27.23 22.50
C GLU A 299 2.62 -25.89 22.10
N ARG A 300 2.77 -25.45 20.84
CA ARG A 300 2.08 -24.26 20.32
C ARG A 300 0.57 -24.46 20.20
N TYR A 301 0.11 -25.70 20.17
CA TYR A 301 -1.29 -26.06 20.02
C TYR A 301 -1.86 -26.54 21.36
N PRO A 302 -3.07 -26.10 21.75
CA PRO A 302 -3.70 -26.52 23.00
C PRO A 302 -3.80 -28.04 23.09
N ALA A 303 -3.53 -28.58 24.29
CA ALA A 303 -3.68 -30.00 24.59
C ALA A 303 -5.13 -30.47 24.31
N GLY A 304 -5.28 -31.58 23.59
CA GLY A 304 -6.58 -32.14 23.22
C GLY A 304 -7.28 -31.47 22.04
N SER A 305 -6.66 -30.48 21.37
CA SER A 305 -7.19 -29.94 20.12
C SER A 305 -7.07 -30.96 18.97
N VAL A 306 -8.02 -30.92 18.02
CA VAL A 306 -8.00 -31.79 16.83
C VAL A 306 -6.70 -31.58 16.03
N GLN A 307 -6.26 -30.32 15.94
CA GLN A 307 -5.00 -29.94 15.32
C GLN A 307 -3.82 -30.65 15.97
N ARG A 308 -3.71 -30.58 17.30
CA ARG A 308 -2.62 -31.25 18.01
C ARG A 308 -2.65 -32.77 17.83
N GLY A 309 -3.83 -33.39 17.90
CA GLY A 309 -3.97 -34.83 17.69
C GLY A 309 -3.51 -35.28 16.29
N TYR A 310 -3.78 -34.49 15.26
CA TYR A 310 -3.30 -34.76 13.90
C TYR A 310 -1.77 -34.66 13.79
N LEU A 311 -1.15 -33.63 14.39
CA LEU A 311 0.31 -33.49 14.42
C LEU A 311 0.98 -34.61 15.22
N GLU A 312 0.40 -35.02 16.34
CA GLU A 312 0.87 -36.14 17.16
C GLU A 312 0.86 -37.44 16.33
N ALA A 313 -0.21 -37.70 15.58
CA ALA A 313 -0.31 -38.87 14.70
C ALA A 313 0.68 -38.85 13.51
N ILE A 314 1.11 -37.67 13.05
CA ILE A 314 2.24 -37.56 12.10
C ILE A 314 3.55 -37.88 12.81
N ALA A 315 3.79 -37.29 13.98
CA ALA A 315 5.02 -37.46 14.74
C ALA A 315 5.25 -38.91 15.21
N GLU A 316 4.19 -39.67 15.52
CA GLU A 316 4.24 -41.10 15.86
C GLU A 316 4.83 -41.97 14.73
N GLN A 317 4.83 -41.49 13.49
CA GLN A 317 5.38 -42.21 12.34
C GLN A 317 6.90 -42.00 12.17
N ILE A 318 7.52 -41.14 12.99
CA ILE A 318 8.97 -40.89 12.97
C ILE A 318 9.68 -42.10 13.59
N ALA A 319 10.56 -42.74 12.82
CA ALA A 319 11.37 -43.83 13.36
C ALA A 319 12.33 -43.29 14.43
N PRO A 320 12.51 -43.98 15.57
CA PRO A 320 13.46 -43.57 16.59
C PRO A 320 14.88 -43.66 16.04
N SER A 321 15.55 -42.51 15.97
CA SER A 321 16.96 -42.41 15.58
C SER A 321 17.85 -42.45 16.83
N GLY A 322 18.89 -43.29 16.79
CA GLY A 322 19.88 -43.38 17.87
C GLY A 322 20.78 -42.14 17.96
N PRO A 323 21.40 -41.85 19.11
CA PRO A 323 22.27 -40.70 19.27
C PRO A 323 23.49 -40.78 18.34
N VAL A 324 23.78 -39.69 17.62
CA VAL A 324 24.94 -39.58 16.73
C VAL A 324 26.23 -39.49 17.56
N PRO A 325 27.25 -40.35 17.32
CA PRO A 325 28.54 -40.27 18.01
C PRO A 325 29.26 -38.93 17.76
N HIS A 326 29.90 -38.39 18.80
CA HIS A 326 30.58 -37.08 18.75
C HIS A 326 31.69 -37.01 17.69
N SER A 327 32.36 -38.14 17.40
CA SER A 327 33.44 -38.25 16.40
C SER A 327 32.98 -38.08 14.94
N GLU A 328 31.67 -38.20 14.67
CA GLU A 328 31.09 -38.10 13.32
C GLU A 328 30.19 -36.87 13.13
N LEU A 329 30.14 -35.97 14.13
CA LEU A 329 29.25 -34.80 14.10
C LEU A 329 29.47 -33.91 12.89
N LEU A 330 30.73 -33.62 12.51
CA LEU A 330 31.02 -32.78 11.34
C LEU A 330 30.61 -33.45 10.02
N ALA A 331 30.85 -34.76 9.89
CA ALA A 331 30.44 -35.52 8.71
C ALA A 331 28.92 -35.57 8.60
N THR A 332 28.23 -35.77 9.73
CA THR A 332 26.78 -35.76 9.84
C THR A 332 26.20 -34.39 9.51
N ALA A 333 26.78 -33.30 10.04
CA ALA A 333 26.34 -31.94 9.74
C ALA A 333 26.49 -31.59 8.25
N ARG A 334 27.59 -32.02 7.62
CA ARG A 334 27.78 -31.88 6.16
C ARG A 334 26.78 -32.71 5.37
N ALA A 335 26.51 -33.94 5.79
CA ALA A 335 25.53 -34.82 5.15
C ALA A 335 24.11 -34.24 5.26
N ALA A 336 23.74 -33.68 6.42
CA ALA A 336 22.47 -32.99 6.63
C ALA A 336 22.33 -31.79 5.68
N PHE A 337 23.35 -30.93 5.61
CA PHE A 337 23.35 -29.80 4.68
C PHE A 337 23.26 -30.24 3.20
N ALA A 338 23.93 -31.33 2.84
CA ALA A 338 23.89 -31.90 1.48
C ALA A 338 22.51 -32.49 1.13
N LYS A 339 21.79 -33.04 2.11
CA LYS A 339 20.39 -33.46 1.98
C LYS A 339 19.39 -32.30 2.01
N ALA A 340 19.91 -31.08 2.12
CA ALA A 340 19.17 -29.84 2.25
C ALA A 340 18.45 -29.66 3.59
N ASP A 341 18.78 -30.45 4.63
CA ASP A 341 18.32 -30.23 6.00
C ASP A 341 19.25 -29.23 6.71
N VAL A 342 18.96 -27.95 6.51
CA VAL A 342 19.81 -26.86 7.00
C VAL A 342 19.65 -26.66 8.51
N ASP A 343 18.46 -26.91 9.06
CA ASP A 343 18.22 -26.76 10.49
C ASP A 343 19.04 -27.80 11.28
N GLN A 344 19.01 -29.08 10.87
CA GLN A 344 19.83 -30.12 11.49
C GLN A 344 21.34 -29.83 11.33
N ALA A 345 21.75 -29.37 10.14
CA ALA A 345 23.15 -28.99 9.91
C ALA A 345 23.59 -27.86 10.84
N TYR A 346 22.73 -26.85 11.07
CA TYR A 346 22.99 -25.75 12.00
C TYR A 346 23.08 -26.25 13.45
N ASP A 347 22.09 -27.01 13.92
CA ASP A 347 22.02 -27.53 15.30
C ASP A 347 23.22 -28.43 15.66
N LEU A 348 23.75 -29.18 14.68
CA LEU A 348 24.97 -29.97 14.85
C LEU A 348 26.22 -29.08 14.83
N SER A 349 26.24 -28.06 13.96
CA SER A 349 27.39 -27.16 13.81
C SER A 349 27.65 -26.29 15.03
N ILE A 350 26.60 -25.81 15.71
CA ILE A 350 26.76 -24.99 16.92
C ILE A 350 27.44 -25.77 18.06
N LYS A 351 27.30 -27.11 18.08
CA LYS A 351 27.90 -28.02 19.09
C LYS A 351 29.36 -28.37 18.79
N LEU A 352 29.86 -28.08 17.58
CA LEU A 352 31.24 -28.36 17.20
C LEU A 352 32.21 -27.34 17.82
N PRO A 353 33.48 -27.72 18.08
CA PRO A 353 34.52 -26.77 18.46
C PRO A 353 34.87 -25.79 17.32
N PRO A 354 35.41 -24.60 17.64
CA PRO A 354 35.86 -23.63 16.62
C PRO A 354 36.82 -24.26 15.60
N SER A 355 36.49 -24.14 14.32
CA SER A 355 37.29 -24.64 13.19
C SER A 355 36.81 -23.98 11.90
N PHE A 356 37.67 -23.91 10.88
CA PHE A 356 37.27 -23.43 9.55
C PHE A 356 35.98 -24.08 9.03
N ASP A 357 35.87 -25.41 9.15
CA ASP A 357 34.74 -26.17 8.64
C ASP A 357 33.43 -25.88 9.38
N ARG A 358 33.50 -25.69 10.70
CA ARG A 358 32.36 -25.24 11.50
C ARG A 358 31.88 -23.86 11.05
N SER A 359 32.77 -22.87 10.99
CA SER A 359 32.37 -21.50 10.66
C SER A 359 31.91 -21.37 9.21
N ALA A 360 32.53 -22.11 8.27
CA ALA A 360 32.07 -22.19 6.89
C ALA A 360 30.66 -22.80 6.77
N LEU A 361 30.35 -23.82 7.57
CA LEU A 361 29.03 -24.44 7.60
C LEU A 361 27.99 -23.52 8.25
N LEU A 362 28.32 -22.87 9.37
CA LEU A 362 27.46 -21.88 10.02
C LEU A 362 27.13 -20.69 9.12
N LEU A 363 28.09 -20.16 8.37
CA LEU A 363 27.83 -19.09 7.38
C LEU A 363 26.83 -19.53 6.31
N ARG A 364 26.99 -20.74 5.76
CA ARG A 364 26.07 -21.28 4.75
C ARG A 364 24.69 -21.54 5.33
N CYS A 365 24.61 -22.11 6.53
CA CYS A 365 23.37 -22.32 7.23
C CYS A 365 22.68 -20.98 7.52
N ALA A 366 23.36 -20.00 8.08
CA ALA A 366 22.79 -18.68 8.39
C ALA A 366 22.24 -17.98 7.14
N ARG A 367 22.94 -18.05 6.02
CA ARG A 367 22.45 -17.52 4.74
C ARG A 367 21.15 -18.20 4.30
N ASP A 368 21.12 -19.52 4.34
CA ASP A 368 19.97 -20.30 3.87
C ASP A 368 18.80 -20.21 4.88
N MET A 369 19.09 -20.04 6.18
CA MET A 369 18.13 -19.83 7.27
C MET A 369 17.50 -18.42 7.22
N GLY A 370 18.27 -17.39 6.89
CA GLY A 370 17.78 -16.01 6.82
C GLY A 370 17.22 -15.47 8.14
N SER A 371 17.67 -16.01 9.28
CA SER A 371 17.32 -15.54 10.63
C SER A 371 18.42 -14.66 11.21
N LEU A 372 18.03 -13.65 11.99
CA LEU A 372 18.94 -12.70 12.62
C LEU A 372 19.83 -13.39 13.67
N SER A 373 19.25 -14.29 14.47
CA SER A 373 19.97 -15.11 15.46
C SER A 373 21.04 -16.00 14.83
N ALA A 374 20.71 -16.77 13.77
CA ALA A 374 21.71 -17.59 13.07
C ALA A 374 22.79 -16.75 12.39
N ALA A 375 22.44 -15.57 11.87
CA ALA A 375 23.41 -14.63 11.30
C ALA A 375 24.40 -14.14 12.37
N GLN A 376 23.90 -13.78 13.55
CA GLN A 376 24.72 -13.36 14.69
C GLN A 376 25.68 -14.48 15.10
N VAL A 377 25.17 -15.70 15.34
CA VAL A 377 26.00 -16.87 15.71
C VAL A 377 27.06 -17.18 14.65
N ALA A 378 26.73 -17.03 13.36
CA ALA A 378 27.68 -17.25 12.29
C ALA A 378 28.79 -16.19 12.24
N ILE A 379 28.47 -14.92 12.52
CA ILE A 379 29.47 -13.84 12.62
C ILE A 379 30.37 -14.04 13.85
N GLU A 380 29.78 -14.28 15.03
CA GLU A 380 30.52 -14.56 16.27
C GLU A 380 31.43 -15.78 16.14
N SER A 381 31.03 -16.78 15.33
CA SER A 381 31.85 -17.96 15.07
C SER A 381 33.20 -17.64 14.41
N LEU A 382 33.34 -16.46 13.79
CA LEU A 382 34.57 -16.00 13.15
C LEU A 382 35.56 -15.42 14.14
N ASP A 383 35.09 -14.88 15.26
CA ASP A 383 35.96 -14.29 16.28
C ASP A 383 36.73 -15.36 17.07
N ALA A 384 36.17 -16.57 17.15
CA ALA A 384 36.81 -17.73 17.77
C ALA A 384 37.78 -18.50 16.84
N LEU A 385 37.97 -18.06 15.58
CA LEU A 385 38.89 -18.72 14.63
C LEU A 385 40.34 -18.29 14.85
N ALA A 386 41.26 -19.23 14.62
CA ALA A 386 42.69 -18.91 14.50
C ALA A 386 42.96 -18.00 13.29
N GLU A 387 44.01 -17.17 13.35
CA GLU A 387 44.34 -16.24 12.26
C GLU A 387 44.54 -16.91 10.89
N GLU A 388 45.11 -18.12 10.87
CA GLU A 388 45.32 -18.90 9.65
C GLU A 388 43.99 -19.29 8.98
N ASP A 389 43.03 -19.77 9.78
CA ASP A 389 41.70 -20.14 9.30
C ASP A 389 40.88 -18.91 8.88
N ARG A 390 41.06 -17.77 9.57
CA ARG A 390 40.44 -16.50 9.19
C ARG A 390 40.92 -16.02 7.83
N LYS A 391 42.25 -16.03 7.58
CA LYS A 391 42.83 -15.71 6.26
C LYS A 391 42.34 -16.66 5.17
N ARG A 392 42.20 -17.96 5.48
CA ARG A 392 41.66 -18.95 4.55
C ARG A 392 40.21 -18.66 4.16
N LEU A 393 39.38 -18.22 5.11
CA LEU A 393 38.00 -17.82 4.87
C LEU A 393 37.91 -16.56 4.02
N ASP A 394 38.76 -15.57 4.30
CA ASP A 394 38.85 -14.32 3.53
C ASP A 394 39.22 -14.54 2.07
N GLN A 395 40.10 -15.50 1.80
CA GLN A 395 40.48 -15.90 0.44
C GLN A 395 39.35 -16.66 -0.30
N HIS A 396 38.39 -17.22 0.43
CA HIS A 396 37.31 -17.99 -0.17
C HIS A 396 36.16 -17.08 -0.62
N LEU A 397 36.17 -16.67 -1.90
CA LEU A 397 35.23 -15.71 -2.49
C LEU A 397 33.76 -15.87 -2.09
N VAL A 398 33.22 -17.10 -2.13
CA VAL A 398 31.81 -17.35 -1.77
C VAL A 398 31.55 -17.11 -0.28
N LEU A 399 32.40 -17.60 0.62
CA LEU A 399 32.23 -17.43 2.06
C LEU A 399 32.43 -15.97 2.46
N GLY A 400 33.39 -15.28 1.84
CA GLY A 400 33.59 -13.84 1.99
C GLY A 400 32.33 -13.05 1.64
N ARG A 401 31.71 -13.31 0.48
CA ARG A 401 30.43 -12.66 0.10
C ARG A 401 29.29 -12.93 1.08
N ILE A 402 29.21 -14.16 1.61
CA ILE A 402 28.18 -14.52 2.60
C ILE A 402 28.42 -13.74 3.88
N ARG A 403 29.64 -13.77 4.41
CA ARG A 403 30.02 -12.98 5.58
C ARG A 403 29.68 -11.51 5.37
N ASP A 404 30.14 -10.90 4.29
CA ASP A 404 29.91 -9.48 4.02
C ASP A 404 28.41 -9.14 3.98
N SER A 405 27.60 -10.03 3.41
CA SER A 405 26.13 -9.87 3.38
C SER A 405 25.51 -9.98 4.77
N LEU A 406 25.99 -10.89 5.63
CA LEU A 406 25.52 -11.02 7.01
C LEU A 406 25.99 -9.85 7.87
N THR A 407 27.21 -9.37 7.69
CA THR A 407 27.75 -8.21 8.42
C THR A 407 26.99 -6.92 8.10
N GLN A 408 26.43 -6.78 6.89
CA GLN A 408 25.54 -5.66 6.54
C GLN A 408 24.24 -5.62 7.37
N LEU A 409 23.87 -6.72 8.04
CA LEU A 409 22.75 -6.77 8.97
C LEU A 409 23.07 -6.12 10.33
N SER A 410 24.34 -5.83 10.60
CA SER A 410 24.74 -5.24 11.87
C SER A 410 24.23 -3.81 12.04
N ALA A 411 23.97 -3.42 13.30
CA ALA A 411 23.72 -2.04 13.68
C ALA A 411 24.99 -1.17 13.77
N ILE A 412 26.18 -1.72 13.59
CA ILE A 412 27.45 -0.98 13.59
C ILE A 412 28.07 -1.10 12.20
N ASP A 413 28.42 0.02 11.56
CA ASP A 413 29.12 -0.03 10.27
C ASP A 413 30.63 0.03 10.45
N ALA A 414 31.32 -0.85 9.71
CA ALA A 414 32.75 -1.18 9.83
C ALA A 414 33.70 -0.13 9.21
N ALA A 415 33.22 1.08 8.91
CA ALA A 415 33.98 2.08 8.13
C ALA A 415 34.54 3.27 8.94
N GLY A 416 34.42 3.27 10.28
CA GLY A 416 34.76 4.47 11.07
C GLY A 416 35.37 4.28 12.47
N ALA A 417 35.58 3.05 12.96
CA ALA A 417 36.22 2.84 14.27
C ALA A 417 37.70 2.45 14.08
N PRO A 418 38.68 3.23 14.58
CA PRO A 418 40.10 2.89 14.49
C PRO A 418 40.55 1.63 15.25
N GLU A 419 39.68 1.02 16.06
CA GLU A 419 39.97 -0.20 16.83
C GLU A 419 38.73 -1.11 16.87
N ALA A 420 38.49 -1.88 15.81
CA ALA A 420 37.41 -2.87 15.75
C ALA A 420 37.83 -4.18 16.44
N THR A 421 37.72 -4.23 17.76
CA THR A 421 37.80 -5.46 18.57
C THR A 421 36.46 -5.87 19.19
N VAL A 422 35.38 -5.13 18.94
CA VAL A 422 34.01 -5.47 19.36
C VAL A 422 33.17 -5.75 18.12
N ALA A 423 32.60 -6.96 18.06
CA ALA A 423 31.78 -7.43 16.96
C ALA A 423 30.60 -6.49 16.70
N ALA A 424 30.24 -6.39 15.43
CA ALA A 424 29.15 -5.57 14.95
C ALA A 424 27.82 -6.30 15.27
N ASP A 425 27.17 -5.99 16.39
CA ASP A 425 25.95 -6.73 16.79
C ASP A 425 24.74 -6.44 15.89
N ILE A 426 24.09 -7.53 15.44
CA ILE A 426 22.79 -7.49 14.77
C ILE A 426 21.72 -7.17 15.82
N PRO A 427 20.77 -6.26 15.56
CA PRO A 427 19.69 -5.98 16.51
C PRO A 427 18.92 -7.22 16.91
N THR A 428 18.67 -7.37 18.19
CA THR A 428 17.84 -8.42 18.78
C THR A 428 16.49 -7.89 19.30
N ASP A 429 16.28 -6.57 19.26
CA ASP A 429 15.06 -5.91 19.71
C ASP A 429 14.74 -4.60 18.95
N TRP A 430 13.48 -4.16 19.08
CA TRP A 430 12.98 -2.95 18.44
C TRP A 430 13.64 -1.67 18.98
N ILE A 431 14.14 -1.68 20.22
CA ILE A 431 14.79 -0.52 20.83
C ILE A 431 16.12 -0.23 20.12
N THR A 432 16.93 -1.26 19.90
CA THR A 432 18.22 -1.20 19.23
C THR A 432 18.04 -0.80 17.77
N TRP A 433 17.04 -1.41 17.11
CA TRP A 433 16.69 -1.06 15.72
C TRP A 433 16.23 0.40 15.58
N LEU A 434 15.28 0.86 16.41
CA LEU A 434 14.77 2.24 16.36
C LEU A 434 15.85 3.28 16.68
N ARG A 435 16.79 2.93 17.58
CA ARG A 435 17.95 3.77 17.90
C ARG A 435 18.94 3.83 16.74
N ARG A 436 19.15 2.73 16.00
CA ARG A 436 20.03 2.76 14.82
C ARG A 436 19.52 3.71 13.74
N LEU A 437 18.21 3.86 13.60
CA LEU A 437 17.63 4.82 12.65
C LEU A 437 17.87 6.30 12.99
N THR A 438 18.33 6.63 14.20
CA THR A 438 18.71 8.01 14.56
C THR A 438 20.16 8.32 14.23
N ALA A 439 20.96 7.32 13.82
CA ALA A 439 22.36 7.52 13.45
C ALA A 439 22.49 8.29 12.12
N PRO A 440 23.60 9.01 11.88
CA PRO A 440 23.77 9.75 10.64
C PRO A 440 24.00 8.84 9.42
N GLU A 441 24.63 7.67 9.57
CA GLU A 441 24.98 6.79 8.46
C GLU A 441 23.80 5.93 7.98
N PRO A 442 23.50 5.91 6.66
CA PRO A 442 22.43 5.08 6.10
C PRO A 442 22.64 3.58 6.31
N TRP A 443 21.59 2.91 6.76
CA TRP A 443 21.58 1.46 6.97
C TRP A 443 20.66 0.75 5.98
N LYS A 444 21.25 0.17 4.92
CA LYS A 444 20.49 -0.45 3.81
C LYS A 444 19.62 -1.64 4.25
N ALA A 445 20.05 -2.36 5.28
CA ALA A 445 19.34 -3.55 5.79
C ALA A 445 18.19 -3.22 6.76
N ALA A 446 17.95 -1.94 7.07
CA ALA A 446 16.97 -1.51 8.08
C ALA A 446 15.58 -2.13 7.87
N VAL A 447 15.04 -2.02 6.65
CA VAL A 447 13.68 -2.50 6.33
C VAL A 447 13.63 -4.03 6.29
N SER A 448 14.62 -4.71 5.71
CA SER A 448 14.68 -6.18 5.68
C SER A 448 14.82 -6.79 7.08
N ILE A 449 15.50 -6.08 7.99
CA ILE A 449 15.59 -6.51 9.39
C ILE A 449 14.25 -6.34 10.08
N ALA A 450 13.56 -5.20 9.91
CA ALA A 450 12.21 -5.03 10.45
C ALA A 450 11.25 -6.13 9.95
N GLU A 451 11.34 -6.47 8.67
CA GLU A 451 10.54 -7.55 8.06
C GLU A 451 10.77 -8.91 8.73
N THR A 452 12.02 -9.23 9.04
CA THR A 452 12.43 -10.50 9.68
C THR A 452 12.11 -10.49 11.17
N ALA A 453 12.44 -9.39 11.84
CA ALA A 453 12.18 -9.12 13.26
C ALA A 453 10.71 -9.24 13.63
N ALA A 454 9.80 -8.80 12.76
CA ALA A 454 8.36 -8.92 12.97
C ALA A 454 7.87 -10.38 13.16
N ARG A 455 8.68 -11.38 12.76
CA ARG A 455 8.40 -12.81 12.98
C ARG A 455 9.32 -13.47 14.00
N GLU A 456 10.57 -13.02 14.08
CA GLU A 456 11.60 -13.65 14.90
C GLU A 456 11.57 -13.17 16.35
N TRP A 457 11.29 -11.89 16.59
CA TRP A 457 11.26 -11.35 17.95
C TRP A 457 9.96 -11.70 18.68
N THR A 458 10.00 -11.61 20.01
CA THR A 458 8.87 -12.00 20.87
C THR A 458 8.39 -10.82 21.72
N LEU A 459 7.08 -10.72 21.92
CA LEU A 459 6.49 -9.73 22.82
C LEU A 459 6.68 -10.05 24.32
N VAL A 460 6.97 -11.30 24.68
CA VAL A 460 7.06 -11.76 26.07
C VAL A 460 8.04 -10.90 26.88
N SER A 461 9.28 -10.77 26.41
CA SER A 461 10.31 -9.97 27.08
C SER A 461 10.00 -8.47 27.10
N LEU A 462 9.26 -7.96 26.11
CA LEU A 462 8.86 -6.56 26.05
C LEU A 462 7.74 -6.24 27.05
N LEU A 463 6.75 -7.11 27.16
CA LEU A 463 5.57 -6.94 28.03
C LEU A 463 5.91 -7.10 29.52
N GLU A 464 6.98 -7.82 29.84
CA GLU A 464 7.54 -7.94 31.19
C GLU A 464 8.23 -6.65 31.66
N ASN A 465 8.63 -5.76 30.73
CA ASN A 465 9.37 -4.54 31.04
C ASN A 465 8.62 -3.27 30.60
N SER A 466 7.89 -2.65 31.51
CA SER A 466 7.15 -1.41 31.26
C SER A 466 8.02 -0.24 30.77
N SER A 467 9.27 -0.14 31.23
CA SER A 467 10.21 0.90 30.75
C SER A 467 10.61 0.70 29.29
N ALA A 468 10.65 -0.55 28.82
CA ALA A 468 10.97 -0.87 27.43
C ALA A 468 9.84 -0.43 26.48
N VAL A 469 8.58 -0.62 26.89
CA VAL A 469 7.39 -0.13 26.14
C VAL A 469 7.44 1.39 25.97
N GLN A 470 7.65 2.13 27.06
CA GLN A 470 7.74 3.60 26.98
C GLN A 470 8.91 4.04 26.11
N ARG A 471 10.06 3.37 26.21
CA ARG A 471 11.23 3.69 25.39
C ARG A 471 10.98 3.49 23.90
N ILE A 472 10.22 2.47 23.50
CA ILE A 472 9.82 2.28 22.11
C ILE A 472 8.92 3.43 21.65
N ALA A 473 7.94 3.81 22.47
CA ALA A 473 7.03 4.93 22.19
C ALA A 473 7.81 6.25 21.97
N ASP A 474 8.71 6.59 22.89
CA ASP A 474 9.55 7.79 22.79
C ASP A 474 10.44 7.74 21.54
N LEU A 475 11.02 6.57 21.25
CA LEU A 475 11.86 6.40 20.07
C LEU A 475 11.04 6.58 18.78
N LEU A 476 9.80 6.10 18.66
CA LEU A 476 8.98 6.30 17.45
C LEU A 476 8.82 7.78 17.08
N LEU A 477 8.83 8.67 18.07
CA LEU A 477 8.71 10.13 17.89
C LEU A 477 10.05 10.87 17.85
N ALA A 478 11.17 10.17 18.03
CA ALA A 478 12.50 10.77 18.02
C ALA A 478 12.86 11.42 16.66
N GLN A 479 13.66 12.49 16.69
CA GLN A 479 14.18 13.11 15.48
C GLN A 479 15.18 12.19 14.77
N ARG A 480 15.13 12.20 13.43
CA ARG A 480 15.93 11.32 12.56
C ARG A 480 16.41 12.05 11.31
N PRO A 481 17.53 11.62 10.71
CA PRO A 481 17.87 12.03 9.35
C PRO A 481 16.84 11.51 8.34
N GLU A 482 16.81 12.12 7.15
CA GLU A 482 15.84 11.80 6.09
C GLU A 482 15.81 10.31 5.71
N TRP A 483 16.99 9.68 5.62
CA TRP A 483 17.08 8.24 5.33
C TRP A 483 16.45 7.39 6.44
N GLY A 484 16.68 7.75 7.70
CA GLY A 484 16.17 7.03 8.87
C GLY A 484 14.67 7.19 9.02
N GLN A 485 14.16 8.38 8.70
CA GLN A 485 12.72 8.65 8.64
C GLN A 485 12.05 7.83 7.53
N THR A 486 12.65 7.78 6.34
CA THR A 486 12.15 6.97 5.21
C THR A 486 12.16 5.47 5.56
N ALA A 487 13.24 4.98 6.15
CA ALA A 487 13.36 3.59 6.58
C ALA A 487 12.35 3.21 7.67
N LEU A 488 12.08 4.11 8.63
CA LEU A 488 11.01 3.92 9.62
C LEU A 488 9.66 3.78 8.91
N GLN A 489 9.32 4.72 8.03
CA GLN A 489 8.05 4.71 7.31
C GLN A 489 7.85 3.44 6.48
N ASP A 490 8.87 3.02 5.72
CA ASP A 490 8.82 1.80 4.90
C ASP A 490 8.73 0.52 5.76
N ALA A 491 9.18 0.56 7.01
CA ALA A 491 9.11 -0.55 7.96
C ALA A 491 7.84 -0.56 8.85
N LEU A 492 7.05 0.54 8.88
CA LEU A 492 5.83 0.64 9.71
C LEU A 492 4.85 -0.52 9.51
N PRO A 493 4.60 -1.04 8.29
CA PRO A 493 3.72 -2.21 8.13
C PRO A 493 4.20 -3.44 8.91
N PHE A 494 5.50 -3.72 8.92
CA PHE A 494 6.06 -4.86 9.67
C PHE A 494 6.01 -4.63 11.18
N PHE A 495 6.19 -3.38 11.61
CA PHE A 495 6.02 -2.98 12.99
C PHE A 495 4.56 -3.20 13.44
N LEU A 496 3.59 -2.81 12.62
CA LEU A 496 2.17 -3.04 12.86
C LEU A 496 1.82 -4.54 12.90
N GLU A 497 2.33 -5.33 11.94
CA GLU A 497 2.18 -6.79 11.91
C GLU A 497 2.61 -7.45 13.24
N PHE A 498 3.70 -6.94 13.83
CA PHE A 498 4.24 -7.44 15.10
C PHE A 498 3.31 -7.14 16.29
N PHE A 499 2.85 -5.89 16.42
CA PHE A 499 2.02 -5.47 17.57
C PHE A 499 0.54 -5.84 17.46
N GLU A 500 0.05 -6.12 16.25
CA GLU A 500 -1.34 -6.52 16.02
C GLU A 500 -1.70 -7.82 16.76
N ARG A 501 -0.74 -8.75 16.89
CA ARG A 501 -0.94 -10.05 17.56
C ARG A 501 -1.35 -9.94 19.03
N SER A 502 -1.15 -8.78 19.65
CA SER A 502 -1.51 -8.51 21.04
C SER A 502 -2.19 -7.15 21.18
N ALA A 503 -2.93 -6.72 20.16
CA ALA A 503 -3.58 -5.41 20.10
C ALA A 503 -4.53 -5.12 21.29
N THR A 504 -4.97 -6.13 22.03
CA THR A 504 -5.85 -5.97 23.20
C THR A 504 -5.09 -5.79 24.52
N ASP A 505 -3.76 -5.90 24.53
CA ASP A 505 -2.97 -5.72 25.76
C ASP A 505 -2.79 -4.22 26.06
N ALA A 506 -3.49 -3.75 27.10
CA ALA A 506 -3.49 -2.35 27.52
C ALA A 506 -2.09 -1.79 27.83
N ARG A 507 -1.10 -2.66 28.15
CA ARG A 507 0.29 -2.23 28.37
C ARG A 507 0.89 -1.60 27.11
N LEU A 508 0.42 -1.95 25.93
CA LEU A 508 0.93 -1.44 24.65
C LEU A 508 0.40 -0.05 24.28
N ARG A 509 -0.51 0.53 25.07
CA ARG A 509 -1.13 1.84 24.81
C ARG A 509 -0.12 2.94 24.39
N PRO A 510 1.01 3.16 25.08
CA PRO A 510 1.97 4.22 24.69
C PRO A 510 2.55 4.02 23.28
N ILE A 511 2.76 2.77 22.88
CA ILE A 511 3.26 2.42 21.55
C ILE A 511 2.19 2.75 20.50
N TYR A 512 0.93 2.36 20.73
CA TYR A 512 -0.16 2.65 19.80
C TYR A 512 -0.43 4.15 19.63
N GLU A 513 -0.29 4.94 20.71
CA GLU A 513 -0.39 6.41 20.65
C GLU A 513 0.71 7.02 19.77
N SER A 514 1.96 6.63 20.02
CA SER A 514 3.11 7.13 19.24
C SER A 514 3.03 6.67 17.78
N LEU A 515 2.63 5.41 17.55
CA LEU A 515 2.47 4.82 16.22
C LEU A 515 1.38 5.51 15.41
N PHE A 516 0.25 5.88 16.04
CA PHE A 516 -0.81 6.64 15.40
C PHE A 516 -0.30 7.98 14.87
N LEU A 517 0.49 8.71 15.67
CA LEU A 517 1.11 9.95 15.25
C LEU A 517 2.15 9.71 14.13
N THR A 518 3.02 8.72 14.27
CA THR A 518 4.05 8.40 13.25
C THR A 518 3.43 8.06 11.89
N VAL A 519 2.35 7.27 11.87
CA VAL A 519 1.62 6.94 10.63
C VAL A 519 0.91 8.18 10.07
N ALA A 520 0.35 9.04 10.91
CA ALA A 520 -0.35 10.25 10.48
C ALA A 520 0.58 11.36 9.94
N LEU A 521 1.85 11.40 10.37
CA LEU A 521 2.82 12.44 10.00
C LEU A 521 3.43 12.28 8.60
N ASP A 522 3.04 11.27 7.81
CA ASP A 522 3.52 11.15 6.43
C ASP A 522 2.97 12.29 5.56
N ALA A 523 3.86 12.98 4.84
CA ALA A 523 3.51 14.08 3.95
C ALA A 523 2.56 13.66 2.81
N TYR A 524 2.45 12.37 2.52
CA TYR A 524 1.54 11.89 1.49
C TYR A 524 0.78 10.64 1.92
N VAL A 525 -0.44 10.87 2.39
CA VAL A 525 -1.38 9.82 2.79
C VAL A 525 -1.83 8.99 1.56
N SER A 526 -1.86 7.67 1.71
CA SER A 526 -2.47 6.73 0.75
C SER A 526 -3.73 6.08 1.35
N ILE A 527 -4.60 5.51 0.52
CA ILE A 527 -5.80 4.79 1.02
C ILE A 527 -5.41 3.60 1.92
N PRO A 528 -4.44 2.72 1.56
CA PRO A 528 -3.98 1.66 2.47
C PRO A 528 -3.47 2.19 3.81
N GLN A 529 -2.80 3.34 3.80
CA GLN A 529 -2.32 3.97 5.03
C GLN A 529 -3.48 4.50 5.88
N ILE A 530 -4.57 5.02 5.30
CA ILE A 530 -5.78 5.39 6.05
C ILE A 530 -6.38 4.16 6.72
N LEU A 531 -6.50 3.03 6.01
CA LEU A 531 -7.01 1.79 6.59
C LEU A 531 -6.15 1.30 7.76
N ALA A 532 -4.81 1.38 7.62
CA ALA A 532 -3.90 1.09 8.73
C ALA A 532 -4.10 2.07 9.91
N LEU A 533 -4.29 3.36 9.64
CA LEU A 533 -4.55 4.38 10.64
C LEU A 533 -5.87 4.15 11.38
N LEU A 534 -6.92 3.71 10.68
CA LEU A 534 -8.20 3.32 11.27
C LEU A 534 -8.05 2.11 12.18
N LYS A 535 -7.25 1.12 11.78
CA LYS A 535 -6.96 -0.06 12.61
C LYS A 535 -6.27 0.32 13.93
N ILE A 536 -5.28 1.22 13.87
CA ILE A 536 -4.59 1.76 15.06
C ILE A 536 -5.56 2.58 15.90
N ALA A 537 -6.41 3.40 15.27
CA ALA A 537 -7.42 4.21 15.97
C ALA A 537 -8.42 3.32 16.72
N SER A 538 -8.89 2.23 16.11
CA SER A 538 -9.79 1.26 16.76
C SER A 538 -9.14 0.68 18.02
N ALA A 539 -7.89 0.20 17.92
CA ALA A 539 -7.17 -0.33 19.08
C ALA A 539 -7.00 0.73 20.19
N ARG A 540 -6.72 1.98 19.83
CA ARG A 540 -6.66 3.09 20.80
C ARG A 540 -7.99 3.32 21.51
N LEU A 541 -9.10 3.32 20.77
CA LEU A 541 -10.44 3.47 21.33
C LEU A 541 -10.78 2.33 22.30
N ASP A 542 -10.37 1.10 21.98
CA ASP A 542 -10.57 -0.08 22.82
C ASP A 542 -9.80 -0.02 24.16
N PHE A 543 -8.63 0.64 24.19
CA PHE A 543 -7.90 0.89 25.43
C PHE A 543 -8.57 1.93 26.35
N GLY A 544 -9.54 2.68 25.83
CA GLY A 544 -10.18 3.78 26.52
C GLY A 544 -9.35 5.06 26.47
N ILE A 545 -9.94 6.10 25.87
CA ILE A 545 -9.32 7.42 25.72
C ILE A 545 -10.18 8.51 26.33
N SER A 546 -9.54 9.59 26.76
CA SER A 546 -10.19 10.82 27.22
C SER A 546 -10.92 11.54 26.08
N ALA A 547 -11.82 12.45 26.43
CA ALA A 547 -12.52 13.29 25.44
C ALA A 547 -11.54 14.12 24.58
N GLN A 548 -10.42 14.58 25.16
CA GLN A 548 -9.40 15.32 24.43
C GLN A 548 -8.66 14.44 23.41
N GLU A 549 -8.21 13.26 23.83
CA GLU A 549 -7.57 12.28 22.95
C GLU A 549 -8.53 11.80 21.84
N TYR A 550 -9.83 11.71 22.15
CA TYR A 550 -10.88 11.39 21.18
C TYR A 550 -11.00 12.47 20.11
N SER A 551 -11.15 13.74 20.50
CA SER A 551 -11.17 14.89 19.59
C SER A 551 -9.93 14.95 18.69
N GLU A 552 -8.74 14.74 19.25
CA GLU A 552 -7.49 14.71 18.48
C GLU A 552 -7.45 13.57 17.46
N THR A 553 -7.89 12.37 17.87
CA THR A 553 -7.96 11.20 16.98
C THR A 553 -8.88 11.47 15.79
N LEU A 554 -10.08 12.01 16.03
CA LEU A 554 -11.03 12.35 14.97
C LEU A 554 -10.52 13.46 14.06
N ARG A 555 -9.81 14.45 14.59
CA ARG A 555 -9.21 15.52 13.80
C ARG A 555 -8.13 14.99 12.87
N ILE A 556 -7.26 14.11 13.36
CA ILE A 556 -6.20 13.48 12.56
C ILE A 556 -6.81 12.60 11.46
N LEU A 557 -7.81 11.77 11.79
CA LEU A 557 -8.52 10.96 10.80
C LEU A 557 -9.21 11.84 9.74
N SER A 558 -9.87 12.92 10.15
CA SER A 558 -10.51 13.87 9.22
C SER A 558 -9.51 14.48 8.26
N SER A 559 -8.35 14.93 8.79
CA SER A 559 -7.26 15.49 7.98
C SER A 559 -6.72 14.47 6.97
N ALA A 560 -6.48 13.23 7.41
CA ALA A 560 -5.99 12.16 6.54
C ALA A 560 -6.98 11.83 5.41
N ILE A 561 -8.28 11.74 5.72
CA ILE A 561 -9.35 11.49 4.73
C ILE A 561 -9.48 12.66 3.75
N GLN A 562 -9.49 13.90 4.24
CA GLN A 562 -9.63 15.09 3.39
C GLN A 562 -8.40 15.35 2.52
N GLY A 563 -7.23 14.87 2.94
CA GLY A 563 -5.98 14.96 2.19
C GLY A 563 -5.97 14.12 0.89
N ILE A 564 -6.89 13.16 0.72
CA ILE A 564 -6.98 12.35 -0.49
C ILE A 564 -7.84 13.06 -1.55
N GLU A 565 -7.21 13.39 -2.69
CA GLU A 565 -7.87 14.01 -3.84
C GLU A 565 -8.51 12.99 -4.80
N SER A 566 -9.20 11.99 -4.27
CA SER A 566 -9.84 10.93 -5.06
C SER A 566 -11.18 10.50 -4.45
N PRO A 567 -12.23 10.23 -5.25
CA PRO A 567 -13.49 9.67 -4.75
C PRO A 567 -13.30 8.29 -4.09
N ALA A 568 -12.21 7.57 -4.36
CA ALA A 568 -11.94 6.27 -3.75
C ALA A 568 -11.80 6.32 -2.22
N VAL A 569 -11.53 7.49 -1.62
CA VAL A 569 -11.44 7.65 -0.17
C VAL A 569 -12.79 7.49 0.55
N THR A 570 -13.91 7.60 -0.17
CA THR A 570 -15.24 7.55 0.44
C THR A 570 -15.54 6.21 1.10
N GLU A 571 -14.98 5.11 0.57
CA GLU A 571 -15.08 3.77 1.17
C GLU A 571 -14.44 3.77 2.57
N SER A 572 -13.17 4.18 2.67
CA SER A 572 -12.46 4.28 3.95
C SER A 572 -13.08 5.31 4.90
N ALA A 573 -13.72 6.36 4.39
CA ALA A 573 -14.43 7.33 5.22
C ALA A 573 -15.71 6.74 5.84
N LEU A 574 -16.42 5.87 5.12
CA LEU A 574 -17.55 5.11 5.66
C LEU A 574 -17.08 4.07 6.67
N ASP A 575 -15.97 3.38 6.40
CA ASP A 575 -15.37 2.43 7.36
C ASP A 575 -14.98 3.15 8.67
N ALA A 576 -14.47 4.38 8.59
CA ALA A 576 -14.17 5.20 9.75
C ALA A 576 -15.43 5.52 10.58
N LEU A 577 -16.55 5.87 9.94
CA LEU A 577 -17.82 6.09 10.62
C LEU A 577 -18.35 4.82 11.28
N GLU A 578 -18.27 3.69 10.56
CA GLU A 578 -18.71 2.38 11.07
C GLU A 578 -17.89 1.95 12.29
N MET A 579 -16.56 2.15 12.27
CA MET A 579 -15.69 1.95 13.43
C MET A 579 -16.12 2.81 14.63
N LEU A 580 -16.45 4.09 14.42
CA LEU A 580 -16.84 5.01 15.50
C LEU A 580 -18.23 4.74 16.10
N ILE A 581 -19.12 4.10 15.33
CA ILE A 581 -20.42 3.66 15.86
C ILE A 581 -20.23 2.45 16.78
N GLY A 582 -19.30 1.56 16.45
CA GLY A 582 -18.98 0.39 17.28
C GLY A 582 -18.14 0.70 18.53
N ALA A 583 -17.44 1.83 18.55
CA ALA A 583 -16.54 2.20 19.63
C ALA A 583 -17.21 3.03 20.74
N ALA A 584 -16.54 3.14 21.89
CA ALA A 584 -16.91 4.08 22.93
C ALA A 584 -16.92 5.53 22.40
N CYS A 585 -17.87 6.34 22.87
CA CYS A 585 -18.06 7.71 22.44
C CYS A 585 -17.89 8.69 23.62
N PRO A 586 -16.66 9.10 23.95
CA PRO A 586 -16.39 10.09 24.99
C PRO A 586 -17.04 11.46 24.73
N ASP A 587 -17.19 11.85 23.45
CA ASP A 587 -17.80 13.12 23.04
C ASP A 587 -18.69 12.92 21.80
N VAL A 588 -20.00 13.07 22.00
CA VAL A 588 -21.01 12.91 20.93
C VAL A 588 -20.91 14.02 19.89
N HIS A 589 -20.60 15.26 20.31
CA HIS A 589 -20.50 16.39 19.41
C HIS A 589 -19.32 16.23 18.45
N GLU A 590 -18.17 15.78 18.94
CA GLU A 590 -17.00 15.50 18.10
C GLU A 590 -17.29 14.39 17.06
N ARG A 591 -18.02 13.34 17.45
CA ARG A 591 -18.46 12.30 16.50
C ARG A 591 -19.38 12.84 15.41
N GLN A 592 -20.29 13.76 15.77
CA GLN A 592 -21.16 14.44 14.81
C GLN A 592 -20.35 15.35 13.88
N GLN A 593 -19.38 16.13 14.38
CA GLN A 593 -18.51 16.97 13.56
C GLN A 593 -17.65 16.15 12.58
N PHE A 594 -17.16 14.99 13.01
CA PHE A 594 -16.48 14.04 12.13
C PHE A 594 -17.39 13.58 10.99
N PHE A 595 -18.65 13.23 11.29
CA PHE A 595 -19.63 12.88 10.26
C PHE A 595 -19.85 14.01 9.25
N LEU A 596 -19.99 15.27 9.70
CA LEU A 596 -20.12 16.42 8.79
C LEU A 596 -18.90 16.59 7.89
N SER A 597 -17.71 16.33 8.43
CA SER A 597 -16.45 16.38 7.68
C SER A 597 -16.42 15.31 6.59
N VAL A 598 -16.90 14.09 6.87
CA VAL A 598 -17.07 13.02 5.88
C VAL A 598 -18.13 13.39 4.84
N ALA A 599 -19.28 13.92 5.27
CA ALA A 599 -20.35 14.36 4.36
C ALA A 599 -19.86 15.43 3.38
N THR A 600 -18.95 16.31 3.80
CA THR A 600 -18.30 17.31 2.93
C THR A 600 -17.45 16.65 1.84
N VAL A 601 -16.74 15.56 2.15
CA VAL A 601 -15.98 14.77 1.16
C VAL A 601 -16.93 14.14 0.14
N PHE A 602 -18.08 13.62 0.60
CA PHE A 602 -19.11 13.09 -0.29
C PHE A 602 -19.70 14.16 -1.21
N ARG A 603 -20.04 15.34 -0.67
CA ARG A 603 -20.52 16.48 -1.46
C ARG A 603 -19.49 16.93 -2.49
N ARG A 604 -18.19 16.94 -2.17
CA ARG A 604 -17.12 17.29 -3.12
C ARG A 604 -17.11 16.37 -4.35
N TRP A 605 -17.42 15.10 -4.16
CA TRP A 605 -17.34 14.08 -5.22
C TRP A 605 -18.70 13.53 -5.67
N TYR A 606 -19.80 14.24 -5.39
CA TYR A 606 -21.17 13.72 -5.55
C TYR A 606 -21.48 13.09 -6.91
N ARG A 607 -20.92 13.62 -8.02
CA ARG A 607 -21.12 13.09 -9.38
C ARG A 607 -20.41 11.77 -9.65
N ARG A 608 -19.50 11.34 -8.76
CA ARG A 608 -18.64 10.16 -8.93
C ARG A 608 -18.85 9.13 -7.82
N ILE A 609 -19.81 9.35 -6.94
CA ILE A 609 -20.16 8.48 -5.82
C ILE A 609 -21.45 7.76 -6.18
N ASP A 610 -21.48 6.46 -5.93
CA ASP A 610 -22.66 5.62 -6.20
C ASP A 610 -23.77 5.85 -5.16
N ALA A 611 -25.02 5.64 -5.58
CA ALA A 611 -26.22 5.75 -4.76
C ALA A 611 -26.15 4.86 -3.51
N ALA A 612 -25.52 3.68 -3.59
CA ALA A 612 -25.37 2.82 -2.42
C ALA A 612 -24.46 3.42 -1.34
N GLN A 613 -23.40 4.16 -1.74
CA GLN A 613 -22.52 4.82 -0.78
C GLN A 613 -23.23 5.99 -0.08
N PHE A 614 -24.08 6.75 -0.79
CA PHE A 614 -24.93 7.78 -0.18
C PHE A 614 -25.99 7.19 0.76
N ALA A 615 -26.64 6.10 0.35
CA ALA A 615 -27.61 5.40 1.20
C ALA A 615 -26.96 4.87 2.49
N LEU A 616 -25.73 4.36 2.39
CA LEU A 616 -24.95 3.94 3.55
C LEU A 616 -24.56 5.13 4.44
N LEU A 617 -24.09 6.24 3.86
CA LEU A 617 -23.79 7.47 4.62
C LEU A 617 -25.02 7.96 5.41
N ARG A 618 -26.21 7.96 4.80
CA ARG A 618 -27.46 8.34 5.47
C ARG A 618 -27.79 7.40 6.63
N SER A 619 -27.70 6.09 6.41
CA SER A 619 -27.91 5.09 7.46
C SER A 619 -26.96 5.27 8.65
N LEU A 620 -25.68 5.58 8.39
CA LEU A 620 -24.71 5.85 9.45
C LEU A 620 -25.00 7.17 10.18
N GLY A 621 -25.47 8.20 9.45
CA GLY A 621 -25.90 9.47 10.02
C GLY A 621 -27.08 9.34 10.97
N GLU A 622 -28.10 8.56 10.58
CA GLU A 622 -29.26 8.23 11.42
C GLU A 622 -28.81 7.59 12.75
N GLU A 623 -27.87 6.63 12.71
CA GLU A 623 -27.32 5.97 13.90
C GLU A 623 -26.48 6.90 14.79
N ILE A 624 -25.78 7.88 14.20
CA ILE A 624 -25.02 8.90 14.95
C ILE A 624 -25.95 9.99 15.55
N GLY A 625 -27.21 10.06 15.12
CA GLY A 625 -28.19 11.04 15.55
C GLY A 625 -28.10 12.37 14.79
N VAL A 626 -27.64 12.33 13.55
CA VAL A 626 -27.60 13.49 12.64
C VAL A 626 -28.84 13.48 11.75
N SER A 627 -29.51 14.63 11.59
CA SER A 627 -30.76 14.74 10.83
C SER A 627 -30.56 14.70 9.31
N ASP A 628 -31.58 14.23 8.60
CA ASP A 628 -31.59 14.11 7.13
C ASP A 628 -31.45 15.45 6.38
N GLY A 629 -31.68 16.58 7.06
CA GLY A 629 -31.57 17.93 6.48
C GLY A 629 -30.20 18.24 5.86
N ILE A 630 -29.17 17.49 6.23
CA ILE A 630 -27.79 17.62 5.71
C ILE A 630 -27.68 17.05 4.29
N PHE A 631 -28.67 16.29 3.82
CA PHE A 631 -28.70 15.70 2.48
C PHE A 631 -29.66 16.41 1.51
N GLU A 632 -30.35 17.48 1.93
CA GLU A 632 -31.39 18.16 1.13
C GLU A 632 -30.86 18.85 -0.15
N GLU A 633 -29.56 19.16 -0.21
CA GLU A 633 -28.90 19.74 -1.39
C GLU A 633 -28.22 18.68 -2.26
N GLU A 634 -28.86 17.53 -2.52
CA GLU A 634 -28.44 16.70 -3.66
C GLU A 634 -28.70 17.51 -4.94
N PRO A 635 -27.67 17.96 -5.69
CA PRO A 635 -27.92 18.57 -6.98
C PRO A 635 -28.53 17.47 -7.83
N ALA A 636 -29.80 17.65 -8.26
CA ALA A 636 -30.56 16.70 -9.06
C ALA A 636 -29.64 15.95 -10.03
N SER A 637 -29.19 14.76 -9.61
CA SER A 637 -28.36 13.91 -10.42
C SER A 637 -29.27 13.27 -11.46
N ASN A 638 -28.72 12.85 -12.59
CA ASN A 638 -29.41 12.00 -13.57
C ASN A 638 -29.76 10.65 -12.90
N SER A 639 -30.76 10.65 -12.02
CA SER A 639 -31.16 9.58 -11.12
C SER A 639 -31.83 8.40 -11.83
N GLU A 640 -32.05 8.51 -13.15
CA GLU A 640 -32.55 7.42 -13.97
C GLU A 640 -31.49 6.31 -14.20
N ASP A 641 -30.19 6.63 -14.27
CA ASP A 641 -29.13 5.65 -14.61
C ASP A 641 -28.53 4.89 -13.40
N ALA A 642 -28.50 5.50 -12.20
CA ALA A 642 -27.94 4.85 -11.00
C ALA A 642 -28.97 3.98 -10.25
N SER A 643 -30.26 4.35 -10.29
CA SER A 643 -31.33 3.51 -9.75
C SER A 643 -31.60 2.28 -10.63
N THR A 644 -31.25 2.34 -11.92
CA THR A 644 -31.43 1.24 -12.89
C THR A 644 -30.40 0.11 -12.71
N ILE A 645 -29.17 0.36 -12.23
CA ILE A 645 -28.20 -0.72 -12.02
C ILE A 645 -28.59 -1.63 -10.84
N TRP A 646 -29.01 -1.04 -9.72
CA TRP A 646 -29.36 -1.80 -8.51
C TRP A 646 -30.69 -2.54 -8.65
N THR A 647 -31.61 -2.04 -9.48
CA THR A 647 -32.88 -2.73 -9.79
C THR A 647 -32.69 -4.03 -10.59
N SER A 648 -31.53 -4.24 -11.23
CA SER A 648 -31.18 -5.53 -11.85
C SER A 648 -31.05 -6.69 -10.86
N LEU A 649 -30.98 -6.39 -9.54
CA LEU A 649 -31.04 -7.39 -8.48
C LEU A 649 -32.47 -7.87 -8.17
N SER A 650 -33.49 -7.26 -8.78
CA SER A 650 -34.89 -7.64 -8.53
C SER A 650 -35.12 -9.10 -8.88
N GLY A 651 -35.64 -9.88 -7.93
CA GLY A 651 -35.85 -11.33 -8.07
C GLY A 651 -34.61 -12.20 -7.84
N LYS A 652 -33.41 -11.61 -7.72
CA LYS A 652 -32.18 -12.36 -7.40
C LYS A 652 -32.07 -12.63 -5.89
N LYS A 653 -31.40 -13.72 -5.55
CA LYS A 653 -31.00 -14.12 -4.20
C LYS A 653 -29.52 -13.80 -3.97
N VAL A 654 -29.26 -12.82 -3.11
CA VAL A 654 -27.92 -12.38 -2.72
C VAL A 654 -27.62 -12.89 -1.32
N ALA A 655 -26.60 -13.74 -1.19
CA ALA A 655 -26.06 -14.15 0.12
C ALA A 655 -24.83 -13.32 0.46
N ILE A 656 -24.69 -12.92 1.73
CA ILE A 656 -23.58 -12.11 2.21
C ILE A 656 -22.99 -12.78 3.46
N TYR A 657 -21.67 -12.96 3.49
CA TYR A 657 -20.96 -13.54 4.63
C TYR A 657 -19.93 -12.55 5.19
N SER A 658 -19.98 -12.31 6.51
CA SER A 658 -19.00 -11.52 7.26
C SER A 658 -19.04 -11.93 8.73
N LEU A 659 -17.91 -11.78 9.44
CA LEU A 659 -17.90 -11.93 10.90
C LEU A 659 -18.50 -10.71 11.63
N GLN A 660 -18.71 -9.59 10.92
CA GLN A 660 -19.29 -8.37 11.48
C GLN A 660 -20.82 -8.35 11.25
N GLU A 661 -21.57 -8.79 12.25
CA GLU A 661 -23.04 -8.88 12.16
C GLU A 661 -23.73 -7.52 11.94
N SER A 662 -23.19 -6.45 12.52
CA SER A 662 -23.68 -5.08 12.30
C SER A 662 -23.54 -4.67 10.83
N ALA A 663 -22.40 -4.96 10.21
CA ALA A 663 -22.12 -4.66 8.81
C ALA A 663 -23.07 -5.44 7.87
N LEU A 664 -23.34 -6.72 8.19
CA LEU A 664 -24.32 -7.54 7.46
C LEU A 664 -25.72 -6.94 7.51
N ARG A 665 -26.19 -6.58 8.71
CA ARG A 665 -27.52 -5.98 8.91
C ARG A 665 -27.66 -4.68 8.14
N ARG A 666 -26.64 -3.81 8.19
CA ARG A 666 -26.65 -2.52 7.49
C ARG A 666 -26.61 -2.69 5.98
N THR A 667 -25.74 -3.56 5.47
CA THR A 667 -25.67 -3.89 4.04
C THR A 667 -27.02 -4.42 3.52
N ALA A 668 -27.64 -5.35 4.25
CA ALA A 668 -28.96 -5.88 3.89
C ALA A 668 -30.05 -4.80 3.91
N SER A 669 -30.02 -3.89 4.89
CA SER A 669 -30.94 -2.74 4.96
C SER A 669 -30.79 -1.82 3.74
N VAL A 670 -29.55 -1.45 3.40
CA VAL A 670 -29.25 -0.59 2.24
C VAL A 670 -29.69 -1.27 0.94
N LEU A 671 -29.40 -2.56 0.74
CA LEU A 671 -29.82 -3.29 -0.46
C LEU A 671 -31.35 -3.37 -0.61
N ARG A 672 -32.08 -3.60 0.49
CA ARG A 672 -33.56 -3.61 0.46
C ARG A 672 -34.14 -2.22 0.19
N LYS A 673 -33.49 -1.15 0.64
CA LYS A 673 -33.87 0.24 0.30
C LYS A 673 -33.63 0.53 -1.19
N LEU A 674 -32.50 0.09 -1.76
CA LEU A 674 -32.13 0.31 -3.16
C LEU A 674 -32.94 -0.56 -4.15
N CYS A 675 -33.24 -1.81 -3.77
CA CYS A 675 -34.01 -2.75 -4.56
C CYS A 675 -34.97 -3.56 -3.67
N PRO A 676 -36.24 -3.15 -3.51
CA PRO A 676 -37.20 -3.87 -2.68
C PRO A 676 -37.47 -5.32 -3.12
N GLY A 677 -37.18 -5.66 -4.37
CA GLY A 677 -37.39 -6.99 -4.94
C GLY A 677 -36.24 -7.99 -4.72
N VAL A 678 -35.13 -7.58 -4.10
CA VAL A 678 -33.98 -8.46 -3.83
C VAL A 678 -34.19 -9.32 -2.58
N ARG A 679 -33.80 -10.59 -2.63
CA ARG A 679 -33.75 -11.45 -1.44
C ARG A 679 -32.33 -11.46 -0.89
N VAL A 680 -32.14 -10.97 0.34
CA VAL A 680 -30.83 -10.90 1.00
C VAL A 680 -30.77 -11.82 2.21
N ASP A 681 -29.87 -12.79 2.16
CA ASP A 681 -29.54 -13.69 3.26
C ASP A 681 -28.14 -13.34 3.82
N THR A 682 -27.99 -13.33 5.14
CA THR A 682 -26.74 -12.94 5.81
C THR A 682 -26.21 -14.05 6.71
N PHE A 683 -24.90 -14.28 6.69
CA PHE A 683 -24.24 -15.37 7.40
C PHE A 683 -23.02 -14.88 8.17
N HIS A 684 -22.85 -15.36 9.41
CA HIS A 684 -21.74 -14.98 10.31
C HIS A 684 -21.12 -16.20 11.03
N ASP A 685 -21.34 -17.40 10.49
CA ASP A 685 -20.89 -18.66 11.09
C ASP A 685 -19.35 -18.69 11.26
N HIS A 686 -18.86 -18.97 12.48
CA HIS A 686 -17.43 -19.08 12.75
C HIS A 686 -16.78 -20.37 12.20
N VAL A 687 -17.59 -21.38 11.87
CA VAL A 687 -17.19 -22.65 11.27
C VAL A 687 -18.11 -22.94 10.09
N GLY A 688 -17.57 -23.49 9.00
CA GLY A 688 -18.38 -23.95 7.88
C GLY A 688 -19.30 -25.11 8.29
N GLY A 689 -20.43 -25.28 7.60
CA GLY A 689 -21.23 -26.50 7.72
C GLY A 689 -22.67 -26.34 8.19
N SER A 690 -23.15 -25.14 8.55
CA SER A 690 -24.56 -24.97 8.92
C SER A 690 -25.49 -25.32 7.74
N PRO A 691 -26.64 -25.99 7.96
CA PRO A 691 -27.55 -26.37 6.88
C PRO A 691 -28.04 -25.16 6.06
N SER A 692 -28.21 -24.02 6.71
CA SER A 692 -28.59 -22.74 6.08
C SER A 692 -27.48 -22.19 5.18
N LEU A 693 -26.22 -22.15 5.66
CA LEU A 693 -25.08 -21.73 4.85
C LEU A 693 -24.90 -22.67 3.65
N ARG A 694 -25.01 -23.98 3.86
CA ARG A 694 -24.96 -25.00 2.80
C ARG A 694 -26.01 -24.76 1.70
N ALA A 695 -27.24 -24.50 2.10
CA ALA A 695 -28.32 -24.20 1.15
C ALA A 695 -28.05 -22.89 0.41
N ALA A 696 -27.58 -21.85 1.08
CA ALA A 696 -27.27 -20.57 0.43
C ALA A 696 -26.09 -20.66 -0.54
N SER A 697 -25.00 -21.37 -0.18
CA SER A 697 -23.85 -21.57 -1.06
C SER A 697 -24.23 -22.23 -2.39
N SER A 698 -25.23 -23.11 -2.39
CA SER A 698 -25.68 -23.81 -3.60
C SER A 698 -26.81 -23.10 -4.36
N THR A 699 -27.62 -22.26 -3.71
CA THR A 699 -28.86 -21.71 -4.29
C THR A 699 -28.87 -20.21 -4.54
N SER A 700 -27.99 -19.42 -3.90
CA SER A 700 -27.96 -17.97 -4.11
C SER A 700 -27.40 -17.63 -5.49
N ASP A 701 -27.96 -16.65 -6.19
CA ASP A 701 -27.46 -16.22 -7.50
C ASP A 701 -26.10 -15.52 -7.38
N ILE A 702 -25.95 -14.70 -6.34
CA ILE A 702 -24.73 -13.95 -6.02
C ILE A 702 -24.35 -14.23 -4.58
N PHE A 703 -23.07 -14.47 -4.32
CA PHE A 703 -22.52 -14.63 -2.97
C PHE A 703 -21.41 -13.61 -2.74
N VAL A 704 -21.56 -12.74 -1.75
CA VAL A 704 -20.55 -11.74 -1.37
C VAL A 704 -19.81 -12.21 -0.12
N LEU A 705 -18.50 -12.38 -0.22
CA LEU A 705 -17.62 -12.79 0.85
C LEU A 705 -16.82 -11.59 1.36
N ALA A 706 -17.06 -11.18 2.60
CA ALA A 706 -16.33 -10.11 3.29
C ALA A 706 -15.34 -10.74 4.28
N ILE A 707 -14.22 -11.19 3.74
CA ILE A 707 -13.21 -11.98 4.45
C ILE A 707 -12.14 -11.03 4.98
N GLY A 708 -11.90 -11.04 6.29
CA GLY A 708 -10.77 -10.34 6.91
C GLY A 708 -9.56 -11.27 7.05
N SER A 709 -8.69 -11.03 8.02
CA SER A 709 -7.52 -11.90 8.30
C SER A 709 -7.85 -13.26 8.93
N ALA A 710 -9.14 -13.56 9.21
CA ALA A 710 -9.53 -14.73 9.99
C ALA A 710 -10.60 -15.62 9.31
N LYS A 711 -10.19 -16.89 9.10
CA LYS A 711 -10.93 -18.18 9.16
C LYS A 711 -11.21 -18.92 7.83
N HIS A 712 -10.38 -19.95 7.60
CA HIS A 712 -10.39 -20.97 6.54
C HIS A 712 -11.60 -21.91 6.46
N ALA A 713 -12.42 -21.99 7.52
CA ALA A 713 -13.43 -23.06 7.63
C ALA A 713 -14.73 -22.73 6.87
N ALA A 714 -15.23 -21.49 6.99
CA ALA A 714 -16.50 -21.10 6.38
C ALA A 714 -16.34 -20.64 4.93
N THR A 715 -15.25 -19.96 4.60
CA THR A 715 -14.95 -19.46 3.25
C THR A 715 -14.69 -20.62 2.28
N GLY A 716 -13.76 -21.51 2.63
CA GLY A 716 -13.49 -22.73 1.86
C GLY A 716 -14.75 -23.58 1.69
N PHE A 717 -15.55 -23.75 2.75
CA PHE A 717 -16.83 -24.45 2.66
C PHE A 717 -17.80 -23.83 1.66
N ILE A 718 -17.86 -22.50 1.57
CA ILE A 718 -18.71 -21.80 0.60
C ILE A 718 -18.17 -22.01 -0.82
N GLU A 719 -16.87 -21.85 -1.02
CA GLU A 719 -16.19 -21.99 -2.31
C GLU A 719 -16.31 -23.40 -2.89
N ASP A 720 -16.03 -24.42 -2.08
CA ASP A 720 -16.10 -25.84 -2.48
C ASP A 720 -17.51 -26.26 -2.93
N ARG A 721 -18.53 -25.60 -2.39
CA ARG A 721 -19.94 -25.91 -2.67
C ARG A 721 -20.57 -24.94 -3.67
N ARG A 722 -19.86 -23.90 -4.09
CA ARG A 722 -20.36 -22.95 -5.08
C ARG A 722 -20.28 -23.56 -6.48
N PRO A 723 -21.40 -23.67 -7.21
CA PRO A 723 -21.36 -24.05 -8.62
C PRO A 723 -20.51 -23.05 -9.42
N LYS A 724 -19.61 -23.54 -10.30
CA LYS A 724 -18.71 -22.69 -11.11
C LYS A 724 -19.40 -21.66 -12.00
N GLY A 725 -20.69 -21.83 -12.29
CA GLY A 725 -21.49 -20.90 -13.08
C GLY A 725 -22.21 -19.81 -12.28
N LEU A 726 -22.17 -19.86 -10.94
CA LEU A 726 -22.77 -18.83 -10.08
C LEU A 726 -21.73 -17.84 -9.60
N VAL A 727 -22.16 -16.61 -9.33
CA VAL A 727 -21.25 -15.50 -9.03
C VAL A 727 -20.86 -15.52 -7.56
N THR A 728 -19.55 -15.39 -7.32
CA THR A 728 -18.95 -15.14 -6.00
C THR A 728 -18.10 -13.89 -6.10
N LEU A 729 -18.36 -12.93 -5.20
CA LEU A 729 -17.68 -11.64 -5.12
C LEU A 729 -16.91 -11.57 -3.80
N TYR A 730 -15.75 -10.93 -3.84
CA TYR A 730 -14.90 -10.72 -2.66
C TYR A 730 -14.86 -9.21 -2.35
N ALA A 731 -15.28 -8.85 -1.14
CA ALA A 731 -15.22 -7.46 -0.68
C ALA A 731 -13.78 -7.08 -0.30
N ARG A 732 -13.44 -5.77 -0.44
CA ARG A 732 -12.12 -5.22 -0.06
C ARG A 732 -11.88 -5.15 1.45
N GLY A 733 -12.87 -5.50 2.26
CA GLY A 733 -12.84 -5.48 3.72
C GLY A 733 -14.09 -6.12 4.33
N GLN A 734 -14.20 -6.07 5.66
CA GLN A 734 -15.31 -6.70 6.41
C GLN A 734 -16.53 -5.78 6.61
N GLY A 735 -16.37 -4.48 6.34
CA GLY A 735 -17.37 -3.44 6.58
C GLY A 735 -18.44 -3.34 5.49
N SER A 736 -19.46 -2.53 5.78
CA SER A 736 -20.64 -2.34 4.92
C SER A 736 -20.26 -1.75 3.56
N ALA A 737 -19.30 -0.82 3.54
CA ALA A 737 -18.87 -0.11 2.34
C ALA A 737 -18.24 -1.07 1.31
N GLY A 738 -17.32 -1.93 1.74
CA GLY A 738 -16.65 -2.91 0.86
C GLY A 738 -17.60 -3.93 0.25
N MET A 739 -18.60 -4.39 1.01
CA MET A 739 -19.62 -5.33 0.51
C MET A 739 -20.50 -4.70 -0.57
N LEU A 740 -20.98 -3.47 -0.35
CA LEU A 740 -21.76 -2.73 -1.33
C LEU A 740 -20.91 -2.39 -2.57
N HIS A 741 -19.64 -2.01 -2.38
CA HIS A 741 -18.75 -1.68 -3.48
C HIS A 741 -18.52 -2.87 -4.41
N ALA A 742 -18.22 -4.05 -3.86
CA ALA A 742 -18.02 -5.28 -4.65
C ALA A 742 -19.25 -5.63 -5.49
N LEU A 743 -20.44 -5.50 -4.91
CA LEU A 743 -21.69 -5.76 -5.63
C LEU A 743 -21.96 -4.69 -6.71
N GLY A 744 -21.79 -3.42 -6.39
CA GLY A 744 -21.98 -2.32 -7.34
C GLY A 744 -21.04 -2.40 -8.54
N GLN A 745 -19.77 -2.78 -8.32
CA GLN A 745 -18.81 -3.01 -9.41
C GLN A 745 -19.26 -4.15 -10.34
N TYR A 746 -19.73 -5.26 -9.78
CA TYR A 746 -20.23 -6.39 -10.58
C TYR A 746 -21.43 -5.97 -11.45
N LEU A 747 -22.37 -5.18 -10.89
CA LEU A 747 -23.53 -4.69 -11.62
C LEU A 747 -23.14 -3.71 -12.74
N ALA A 748 -22.16 -2.84 -12.52
CA ALA A 748 -21.71 -1.86 -13.49
C ALA A 748 -21.05 -2.46 -14.75
N VAL A 749 -20.47 -3.67 -14.63
CA VAL A 749 -19.80 -4.37 -15.75
C VAL A 749 -20.79 -5.17 -16.61
N GLY A 750 -22.09 -5.17 -16.28
CA GLY A 750 -23.14 -5.86 -17.03
C GLY A 750 -23.19 -7.35 -16.73
N GLY A 751 -23.26 -7.68 -15.43
CA GLY A 751 -23.14 -9.04 -14.89
C GLY A 751 -24.19 -10.06 -15.29
#